data_AF-A0A349H303-F1
#
_entry.id   AF-A0A349H303-F1
#
_cell.length_a   1.000
_cell.length_b   1.000
_cell.length_c   1.000
_cell.angle_alpha   90.00
_cell.angle_beta   90.00
_cell.angle_gamma   90.00
#
_symmetry.space_group_name_H-M   'P 1'
#
loop_
_entity.id
_entity.type
_entity.pdbx_description
1 polymer ?
#
loop_
_entity_poly.entity_id
_entity_poly.type
_entity_poly.pdbx_seq_one_letter_code
_entity_poly.pdbx_strand_id
1 'polypeptide(L)'
;MTAKKTTTKTPAKVAAVVVDAHASKQSKSRIPLHITDTTLRDAHQSLWATRMRTKDIMGIIDAVDNAGYYSLEVWGGATFDVCLRFLRENPWERLRQIKAAAKKTPLQMLLRGQNVVGYKNYPDDVLDRFVQLACKNGVDIFRIFDALNDVRNMEQSIKSVKRYGGHAQGTISYTISAFHTVDEYVRLARNLEALEVDSIVIKDMAGILSPIGGERLVSALVKAVKVPIQVHTHATSGMGTATYVECVRAGAGAIDCAISVMSSRSSQPPVETMLAIFNETEYHANLDVECLRKICRYFEALAPKREQANMPINPIDPEILLHHIPGGMISNLRSQLADQGALDRLPEVLLELPKTRADMGYPPLVTPTSQIIGIQAVMNVLSGERYSMVTEETRNYVRGKYGRSPAPMDKKIAKQILGSEKPITCRPADLLAPLLPTVATEIPAGMAESEEDILSYCMFPEIALDYFKWRALPTEQRPTSPADLELAKENAPAKQAAPAETPAQRFLTDTDYKELADLANRVAALQLNEFTIRRHDLTLSLKGAGVAASTSAEVIPALPSAAALASAAPKTEAKPAAAAPAAVSGKTIDAPLNGTFYRSAGPGKPNFAEEGASVKKGEAVCIVEAMKLFNQIKAPADCKVVKFLAAHGEAVTKGQPLLVVE
;
A
#
# COMPACT_ATOMS: atom_id res chain seq x y z
N MET A 1 65.70 -9.44 15.96
CA MET A 1 64.44 -9.76 16.66
C MET A 1 63.29 -9.13 15.90
N THR A 2 62.49 -9.96 15.27
CA THR A 2 61.40 -9.66 14.32
C THR A 2 60.11 -9.25 15.05
N ALA A 3 59.58 -8.07 14.74
CA ALA A 3 58.24 -7.64 15.15
C ALA A 3 57.23 -7.94 14.02
N LYS A 4 56.25 -8.80 14.33
CA LYS A 4 55.19 -9.28 13.42
C LYS A 4 54.18 -8.17 13.12
N LYS A 5 53.96 -7.90 11.83
CA LYS A 5 52.74 -7.25 11.31
C LYS A 5 51.64 -8.31 11.18
N THR A 6 50.56 -8.15 11.92
CA THR A 6 49.32 -8.93 11.75
C THR A 6 48.36 -8.15 10.86
N THR A 7 48.30 -8.52 9.58
CA THR A 7 47.23 -8.13 8.66
C THR A 7 46.05 -9.07 8.85
N THR A 8 44.91 -8.55 9.30
CA THR A 8 43.63 -9.27 9.37
C THR A 8 43.05 -9.40 7.96
N LYS A 9 42.89 -10.64 7.50
CA LYS A 9 42.22 -11.00 6.24
C LYS A 9 40.70 -11.00 6.45
N THR A 10 39.97 -10.30 5.58
CA THR A 10 38.53 -10.40 5.38
C THR A 10 38.15 -11.80 4.89
N PRO A 11 37.12 -12.48 5.43
CA PRO A 11 36.67 -13.74 4.87
C PRO A 11 35.63 -13.47 3.76
N ALA A 12 36.04 -13.59 2.51
CA ALA A 12 35.15 -13.84 1.39
C ALA A 12 34.69 -15.30 1.45
N LYS A 13 33.39 -15.56 1.65
CA LYS A 13 32.80 -16.89 1.46
C LYS A 13 31.36 -16.80 0.96
N VAL A 14 31.22 -16.77 -0.37
CA VAL A 14 30.13 -17.44 -1.09
C VAL A 14 30.77 -18.01 -2.37
N ALA A 15 31.17 -19.28 -2.35
CA ALA A 15 31.46 -20.04 -3.56
C ALA A 15 31.50 -21.56 -3.29
N ALA A 16 30.91 -22.28 -4.25
CA ALA A 16 30.96 -23.72 -4.52
C ALA A 16 30.14 -24.66 -3.62
N VAL A 17 28.96 -25.05 -4.12
CA VAL A 17 28.24 -26.26 -3.70
C VAL A 17 28.43 -27.34 -4.78
N VAL A 18 28.70 -28.55 -4.29
CA VAL A 18 29.06 -29.78 -5.00
C VAL A 18 27.87 -30.28 -5.84
N VAL A 19 28.16 -30.67 -7.09
CA VAL A 19 27.22 -31.24 -8.05
C VAL A 19 27.09 -32.74 -7.76
N ASP A 20 25.88 -33.22 -7.45
CA ASP A 20 25.60 -34.65 -7.42
C ASP A 20 25.16 -35.12 -8.82
N ALA A 21 25.76 -36.23 -9.22
CA ALA A 21 25.52 -36.87 -10.50
C ALA A 21 24.19 -37.59 -10.42
N HIS A 22 23.24 -37.25 -11.32
CA HIS A 22 22.26 -38.15 -11.98
C HIS A 22 21.28 -37.31 -12.84
N ALA A 23 21.77 -36.25 -13.49
CA ALA A 23 21.00 -35.52 -14.50
C ALA A 23 21.28 -36.11 -15.89
N SER A 24 20.21 -36.60 -16.52
CA SER A 24 20.21 -37.17 -17.85
C SER A 24 20.72 -36.18 -18.92
N LYS A 25 21.24 -36.75 -19.99
CA LYS A 25 21.94 -36.10 -21.12
C LYS A 25 21.15 -34.93 -21.75
N GLN A 26 21.42 -33.71 -21.31
CA GLN A 26 21.29 -32.47 -22.10
C GLN A 26 22.20 -31.38 -21.50
N SER A 27 23.51 -31.57 -21.61
CA SER A 27 24.52 -30.59 -21.18
C SER A 27 24.75 -29.53 -22.26
N LYS A 28 23.88 -28.52 -22.29
CA LYS A 28 24.30 -27.13 -22.55
C LYS A 28 24.18 -26.42 -21.21
N SER A 29 25.22 -25.74 -20.74
CA SER A 29 25.15 -25.00 -19.47
C SER A 29 24.04 -23.96 -19.56
N ARG A 30 22.91 -24.19 -18.89
CA ARG A 30 21.78 -23.25 -18.85
C ARG A 30 22.22 -21.97 -18.13
N ILE A 31 21.62 -20.83 -18.49
CA ILE A 31 21.90 -19.52 -17.90
C ILE A 31 21.19 -19.43 -16.54
N PRO A 32 21.87 -19.08 -15.43
CA PRO A 32 21.20 -18.91 -14.13
C PRO A 32 20.19 -17.75 -14.15
N LEU A 33 19.00 -17.98 -13.61
CA LEU A 33 17.99 -16.96 -13.31
C LEU A 33 17.72 -16.95 -11.81
N HIS A 34 17.91 -15.81 -11.18
CA HIS A 34 17.65 -15.65 -9.75
C HIS A 34 16.18 -15.29 -9.50
N ILE A 35 15.57 -15.89 -8.47
CA ILE A 35 14.21 -15.57 -8.04
C ILE A 35 14.25 -15.14 -6.57
N THR A 36 13.74 -13.95 -6.29
CA THR A 36 13.46 -13.47 -4.93
C THR A 36 12.03 -13.82 -4.55
N ASP A 37 11.82 -14.49 -3.43
CA ASP A 37 10.49 -14.70 -2.87
C ASP A 37 10.00 -13.43 -2.16
N THR A 38 8.78 -12.98 -2.47
CA THR A 38 8.12 -11.84 -1.82
C THR A 38 6.92 -12.25 -0.96
N THR A 39 6.65 -13.56 -0.84
CA THR A 39 5.48 -14.11 -0.14
C THR A 39 5.38 -13.59 1.30
N LEU A 40 6.52 -13.48 1.98
CA LEU A 40 6.61 -13.10 3.39
C LEU A 40 6.69 -11.58 3.65
N ARG A 41 6.67 -10.74 2.59
CA ARG A 41 6.67 -9.26 2.71
C ARG A 41 5.68 -8.59 1.76
N ASP A 42 6.00 -8.47 0.47
CA ASP A 42 5.21 -7.65 -0.47
C ASP A 42 3.87 -8.29 -0.85
N ALA A 43 3.83 -9.62 -0.91
CA ALA A 43 2.62 -10.33 -1.28
C ALA A 43 1.47 -10.09 -0.29
N HIS A 44 1.69 -10.34 0.99
CA HIS A 44 0.66 -10.06 2.01
C HIS A 44 0.47 -8.58 2.30
N GLN A 45 1.48 -7.73 2.03
CA GLN A 45 1.29 -6.29 2.01
C GLN A 45 0.25 -5.89 0.94
N SER A 46 0.24 -6.59 -0.20
CA SER A 46 -0.65 -6.32 -1.33
C SER A 46 -2.03 -6.97 -1.18
N LEU A 47 -2.09 -8.19 -0.62
CA LEU A 47 -3.32 -9.00 -0.56
C LEU A 47 -4.02 -8.97 0.79
N TRP A 48 -3.28 -8.88 1.89
CA TRP A 48 -3.80 -9.03 3.26
C TRP A 48 -3.54 -7.80 4.13
N ALA A 49 -3.41 -6.61 3.52
CA ALA A 49 -3.10 -5.37 4.23
C ALA A 49 -1.91 -5.50 5.21
N THR A 50 -0.91 -6.31 4.85
CA THR A 50 0.29 -6.60 5.65
C THR A 50 0.03 -7.35 6.96
N ARG A 51 -1.11 -8.05 7.09
CA ARG A 51 -1.56 -8.69 8.35
C ARG A 51 -0.96 -10.07 8.63
N MET A 52 0.02 -10.54 7.84
CA MET A 52 0.71 -11.80 8.15
C MET A 52 1.52 -11.68 9.45
N ARG A 53 1.31 -12.64 10.36
CA ARG A 53 1.93 -12.65 11.70
C ARG A 53 3.27 -13.36 11.69
N THR A 54 4.09 -13.06 12.70
CA THR A 54 5.38 -13.74 12.91
C THR A 54 5.18 -15.25 13.03
N LYS A 55 4.17 -15.71 13.80
CA LYS A 55 3.86 -17.15 13.94
C LYS A 55 3.51 -17.84 12.61
N ASP A 56 2.88 -17.11 11.69
CA ASP A 56 2.49 -17.66 10.39
C ASP A 56 3.75 -17.83 9.52
N ILE A 57 4.66 -16.84 9.54
CA ILE A 57 5.96 -16.93 8.86
C ILE A 57 6.78 -18.10 9.42
N MET A 58 6.90 -18.20 10.74
CA MET A 58 7.70 -19.24 11.40
C MET A 58 7.15 -20.65 11.15
N GLY A 59 5.85 -20.79 10.86
CA GLY A 59 5.23 -22.07 10.54
C GLY A 59 5.66 -22.67 9.20
N ILE A 60 6.28 -21.88 8.31
CA ILE A 60 6.66 -22.32 6.96
C ILE A 60 8.08 -21.94 6.53
N ILE A 61 8.80 -21.14 7.34
CA ILE A 61 10.10 -20.57 6.99
C ILE A 61 11.17 -21.61 6.60
N ASP A 62 11.14 -22.81 7.20
CA ASP A 62 12.07 -23.89 6.83
C ASP A 62 11.87 -24.34 5.38
N ALA A 63 10.64 -24.53 4.93
CA ALA A 63 10.37 -24.90 3.54
C ALA A 63 10.75 -23.77 2.57
N VAL A 64 10.53 -22.51 2.97
CA VAL A 64 10.91 -21.33 2.18
C VAL A 64 12.43 -21.21 2.04
N ASP A 65 13.18 -21.35 3.14
CA ASP A 65 14.66 -21.28 3.12
C ASP A 65 15.31 -22.45 2.36
N ASN A 66 14.64 -23.61 2.33
CA ASN A 66 15.11 -24.79 1.61
C ASN A 66 14.76 -24.79 0.12
N ALA A 67 13.90 -23.88 -0.35
CA ALA A 67 13.42 -23.87 -1.73
C ALA A 67 14.47 -23.46 -2.77
N GLY A 68 15.58 -22.85 -2.35
CA GLY A 68 16.68 -22.44 -3.25
C GLY A 68 16.55 -21.04 -3.84
N TYR A 69 15.72 -20.17 -3.24
CA TYR A 69 15.59 -18.77 -3.67
C TYR A 69 16.92 -18.01 -3.62
N TYR A 70 17.04 -16.97 -4.46
CA TYR A 70 18.17 -16.04 -4.41
C TYR A 70 18.16 -15.17 -3.16
N SER A 71 16.98 -14.67 -2.79
CA SER A 71 16.76 -13.93 -1.54
C SER A 71 15.32 -14.10 -1.06
N LEU A 72 15.10 -13.90 0.24
CA LEU A 72 13.78 -13.85 0.85
C LEU A 72 13.47 -12.42 1.24
N GLU A 73 12.54 -11.77 0.56
CA GLU A 73 12.05 -10.47 0.99
C GLU A 73 11.08 -10.64 2.15
N VAL A 74 11.52 -10.27 3.36
CA VAL A 74 10.83 -10.61 4.62
C VAL A 74 10.61 -9.40 5.52
N TRP A 75 11.16 -8.23 5.16
CA TRP A 75 11.21 -7.08 6.06
C TRP A 75 11.17 -5.72 5.36
N GLY A 76 11.01 -4.65 6.14
CA GLY A 76 10.85 -3.30 5.60
C GLY A 76 9.49 -3.07 4.96
N GLY A 77 9.37 -2.02 4.14
CA GLY A 77 8.06 -1.59 3.63
C GLY A 77 7.08 -1.27 4.77
N ALA A 78 5.83 -1.71 4.64
CA ALA A 78 4.80 -1.46 5.66
C ALA A 78 4.90 -2.41 6.87
N THR A 79 5.68 -3.51 6.78
CA THR A 79 5.72 -4.54 7.82
C THR A 79 6.17 -3.98 9.17
N PHE A 80 7.09 -3.02 9.19
CA PHE A 80 7.63 -2.44 10.41
C PHE A 80 6.55 -1.70 11.24
N ASP A 81 5.83 -0.77 10.60
CA ASP A 81 4.71 -0.05 11.22
C ASP A 81 3.59 -1.01 11.60
N VAL A 82 3.20 -1.91 10.69
CA VAL A 82 2.06 -2.81 10.90
C VAL A 82 2.30 -3.80 12.04
N CYS A 83 3.53 -4.29 12.22
CA CYS A 83 3.92 -5.08 13.39
C CYS A 83 3.55 -4.36 14.69
N LEU A 84 4.00 -3.12 14.86
CA LEU A 84 3.79 -2.34 16.08
C LEU A 84 2.32 -1.91 16.24
N ARG A 85 1.73 -1.40 15.15
CA ARG A 85 0.42 -0.75 15.16
C ARG A 85 -0.73 -1.74 15.23
N PHE A 86 -0.74 -2.74 14.36
CA PHE A 86 -1.91 -3.61 14.18
C PHE A 86 -1.72 -5.01 14.74
N LEU A 87 -0.52 -5.57 14.62
CA LEU A 87 -0.28 -6.95 15.05
C LEU A 87 0.11 -7.05 16.53
N ARG A 88 0.60 -5.95 17.11
CA ARG A 88 1.22 -5.89 18.44
C ARG A 88 2.40 -6.86 18.56
N GLU A 89 3.26 -6.85 17.55
CA GLU A 89 4.47 -7.66 17.45
C GLU A 89 5.70 -6.75 17.29
N ASN A 90 6.87 -7.17 17.80
CA ASN A 90 8.11 -6.42 17.60
C ASN A 90 8.72 -6.79 16.23
N PRO A 91 8.89 -5.84 15.29
CA PRO A 91 9.45 -6.14 13.97
C PRO A 91 10.91 -6.60 14.03
N TRP A 92 11.70 -6.14 15.00
CA TRP A 92 13.10 -6.57 15.18
C TRP A 92 13.20 -8.01 15.67
N GLU A 93 12.29 -8.39 16.57
CA GLU A 93 12.21 -9.75 17.06
C GLU A 93 11.74 -10.71 15.96
N ARG A 94 10.77 -10.29 15.13
CA ARG A 94 10.39 -11.01 13.91
C ARG A 94 11.61 -11.26 13.01
N LEU A 95 12.43 -10.24 12.75
CA LEU A 95 13.64 -10.37 11.93
C LEU A 95 14.62 -11.36 12.55
N ARG A 96 14.89 -11.29 13.86
CA ARG A 96 15.77 -12.24 14.55
C ARG A 96 15.27 -13.67 14.48
N GLN A 97 13.97 -13.90 14.67
CA GLN A 97 13.37 -15.23 14.57
C GLN A 97 13.49 -15.80 13.15
N ILE A 98 13.21 -14.97 12.14
CA ILE A 98 13.38 -15.36 10.73
C ILE A 98 14.84 -15.68 10.47
N LYS A 99 15.80 -14.80 10.82
CA LYS A 99 17.23 -15.07 10.63
C LYS A 99 17.69 -16.28 11.42
N ALA A 100 17.10 -16.59 12.58
CA ALA A 100 17.41 -17.77 13.36
C ALA A 100 16.99 -19.08 12.67
N ALA A 101 15.92 -19.06 11.87
CA ALA A 101 15.43 -20.24 11.15
C ALA A 101 15.91 -20.32 9.69
N ALA A 102 15.89 -19.21 8.95
CA ALA A 102 16.37 -19.10 7.57
C ALA A 102 17.88 -18.80 7.57
N LYS A 103 18.69 -19.83 7.35
CA LYS A 103 20.16 -19.76 7.39
C LYS A 103 20.80 -19.90 6.02
N LYS A 104 20.09 -20.43 5.03
CA LYS A 104 20.63 -20.73 3.70
C LYS A 104 20.49 -19.55 2.75
N THR A 105 19.38 -18.82 2.87
CA THR A 105 18.98 -17.79 1.91
C THR A 105 19.18 -16.39 2.50
N PRO A 106 19.80 -15.46 1.74
CA PRO A 106 19.91 -14.05 2.16
C PRO A 106 18.54 -13.41 2.43
N LEU A 107 18.42 -12.68 3.54
CA LEU A 107 17.23 -11.91 3.86
C LEU A 107 17.29 -10.53 3.20
N GLN A 108 16.22 -10.16 2.52
CA GLN A 108 16.07 -8.88 1.84
C GLN A 108 15.03 -8.01 2.54
N MET A 109 15.29 -6.70 2.57
CA MET A 109 14.32 -5.70 2.99
C MET A 109 14.11 -4.61 1.94
N LEU A 110 12.91 -4.01 1.97
CA LEU A 110 12.64 -2.76 1.27
C LEU A 110 12.91 -1.56 2.20
N LEU A 111 13.92 -0.75 1.87
CA LEU A 111 14.32 0.45 2.59
C LEU A 111 14.02 1.70 1.74
N ARG A 112 13.31 2.67 2.32
CA ARG A 112 12.97 3.91 1.64
C ARG A 112 14.03 4.97 1.93
N GLY A 113 15.19 4.89 1.28
CA GLY A 113 16.28 5.89 1.35
C GLY A 113 16.37 6.64 2.68
N GLN A 114 16.22 7.97 2.61
CA GLN A 114 16.23 8.87 3.76
C GLN A 114 14.98 8.78 4.67
N ASN A 115 13.90 8.15 4.21
CA ASN A 115 12.71 7.89 5.01
C ASN A 115 12.83 6.63 5.87
N VAL A 116 13.88 5.83 5.69
CA VAL A 116 14.09 4.56 6.40
C VAL A 116 12.86 3.64 6.19
N VAL A 117 12.03 3.46 7.22
CA VAL A 117 10.73 2.76 7.12
C VAL A 117 9.54 3.66 7.45
N GLY A 118 9.77 4.94 7.77
CA GLY A 118 8.74 5.93 8.08
C GLY A 118 8.22 6.71 6.86
N TYR A 119 7.67 7.91 7.08
CA TYR A 119 6.92 8.67 6.06
C TYR A 119 7.48 10.07 5.73
N LYS A 120 8.55 10.49 6.41
CA LYS A 120 9.28 11.76 6.20
C LYS A 120 10.78 11.50 6.20
N ASN A 121 11.62 12.46 5.81
CA ASN A 121 13.07 12.27 5.90
C ASN A 121 13.51 12.28 7.37
N TYR A 122 14.43 11.39 7.72
CA TYR A 122 15.07 11.33 9.04
C TYR A 122 16.54 11.80 8.93
N PRO A 123 17.14 12.30 10.01
CA PRO A 123 18.55 12.67 10.00
C PRO A 123 19.46 11.44 9.84
N ASP A 124 20.69 11.68 9.39
CA ASP A 124 21.62 10.62 9.00
C ASP A 124 22.03 9.69 10.14
N ASP A 125 22.03 10.17 11.39
CA ASP A 125 22.37 9.37 12.58
C ASP A 125 21.33 8.26 12.82
N VAL A 126 20.04 8.57 12.69
CA VAL A 126 18.95 7.60 12.80
C VAL A 126 19.04 6.56 11.69
N LEU A 127 19.23 7.00 10.45
CA LEU A 127 19.35 6.12 9.29
C LEU A 127 20.55 5.19 9.41
N ASP A 128 21.73 5.74 9.74
CA ASP A 128 22.95 4.96 9.84
C ASP A 128 22.83 3.89 10.93
N ARG A 129 22.28 4.27 12.10
CA ARG A 129 22.11 3.33 13.20
C ARG A 129 21.04 2.28 12.91
N PHE A 130 19.96 2.64 12.22
CA PHE A 130 18.96 1.68 11.77
C PHE A 130 19.58 0.65 10.82
N VAL A 131 20.34 1.07 9.82
CA VAL A 131 21.00 0.16 8.87
C VAL A 131 21.98 -0.74 9.61
N GLN A 132 22.78 -0.20 10.53
CA GLN A 132 23.71 -0.98 11.33
C GLN A 132 23.02 -2.11 12.11
N LEU A 133 21.92 -1.80 12.80
CA LEU A 133 21.16 -2.80 13.55
C LEU A 133 20.41 -3.77 12.63
N ALA A 134 19.91 -3.33 11.48
CA ALA A 134 19.29 -4.20 10.49
C ALA A 134 20.29 -5.24 9.94
N CYS A 135 21.50 -4.82 9.57
CA CYS A 135 22.60 -5.73 9.20
C CYS A 135 22.92 -6.70 10.34
N LYS A 136 23.10 -6.18 11.57
CA LYS A 136 23.42 -7.00 12.74
C LYS A 136 22.35 -8.06 13.03
N ASN A 137 21.07 -7.73 12.85
CA ASN A 137 19.95 -8.65 13.11
C ASN A 137 19.66 -9.60 11.93
N GLY A 138 20.32 -9.43 10.78
CA GLY A 138 20.33 -10.43 9.72
C GLY A 138 19.81 -10.02 8.37
N VAL A 139 19.53 -8.74 8.12
CA VAL A 139 19.26 -8.25 6.76
C VAL A 139 20.57 -8.29 5.97
N ASP A 140 20.57 -9.04 4.87
CA ASP A 140 21.71 -9.21 3.99
C ASP A 140 21.62 -8.27 2.77
N ILE A 141 20.40 -8.07 2.22
CA ILE A 141 20.14 -7.25 1.03
C ILE A 141 19.21 -6.08 1.35
N PHE A 142 19.64 -4.87 1.04
CA PHE A 142 18.85 -3.65 1.19
C PHE A 142 18.44 -3.15 -0.18
N ARG A 143 17.15 -3.27 -0.51
CA ARG A 143 16.55 -2.64 -1.67
C ARG A 143 16.23 -1.19 -1.34
N ILE A 144 17.06 -0.26 -1.79
CA ILE A 144 17.04 1.15 -1.43
C ILE A 144 16.35 1.95 -2.53
N PHE A 145 15.21 2.56 -2.22
CA PHE A 145 14.47 3.40 -3.16
C PHE A 145 14.15 4.78 -2.58
N ASP A 146 13.94 5.74 -3.48
CA ASP A 146 13.38 7.06 -3.17
C ASP A 146 12.10 7.26 -3.99
N ALA A 147 11.07 7.86 -3.38
CA ALA A 147 9.75 8.00 -3.99
C ALA A 147 9.72 8.99 -5.18
N LEU A 148 10.76 9.82 -5.32
CA LEU A 148 10.95 10.78 -6.40
C LEU A 148 12.07 10.39 -7.36
N ASN A 149 12.72 9.22 -7.15
CA ASN A 149 13.98 8.85 -7.80
C ASN A 149 15.11 9.90 -7.59
N ASP A 150 15.07 10.64 -6.47
CA ASP A 150 16.13 11.57 -6.10
C ASP A 150 17.29 10.81 -5.44
N VAL A 151 18.33 10.52 -6.23
CA VAL A 151 19.51 9.75 -5.79
C VAL A 151 20.18 10.32 -4.54
N ARG A 152 20.06 11.64 -4.31
CA ARG A 152 20.61 12.29 -3.11
C ARG A 152 20.01 11.74 -1.82
N ASN A 153 18.72 11.36 -1.85
CA ASN A 153 18.04 10.75 -0.71
C ASN A 153 18.41 9.27 -0.51
N MET A 154 19.14 8.64 -1.44
CA MET A 154 19.60 7.25 -1.33
C MET A 154 21.08 7.14 -0.93
N GLU A 155 21.86 8.20 -1.16
CA GLU A 155 23.30 8.23 -0.96
C GLU A 155 23.75 7.77 0.43
N GLN A 156 23.18 8.35 1.49
CA GLN A 156 23.54 7.98 2.86
C GLN A 156 23.22 6.51 3.15
N SER A 157 22.03 6.04 2.77
CA SER A 157 21.66 4.63 2.97
C SER A 157 22.55 3.65 2.23
N ILE A 158 22.93 3.96 0.98
CA ILE A 158 23.86 3.11 0.20
C ILE A 158 25.21 3.06 0.92
N LYS A 159 25.75 4.21 1.35
CA LYS A 159 27.00 4.29 2.10
C LYS A 159 26.95 3.51 3.42
N SER A 160 25.88 3.64 4.19
CA SER A 160 25.70 2.92 5.46
C SER A 160 25.61 1.40 5.24
N VAL A 161 24.84 0.94 4.25
CA VAL A 161 24.70 -0.49 3.94
C VAL A 161 26.05 -1.10 3.59
N LYS A 162 26.81 -0.45 2.70
CA LYS A 162 28.16 -0.88 2.34
C LYS A 162 29.11 -0.88 3.53
N ARG A 163 29.06 0.16 4.37
CA ARG A 163 29.90 0.27 5.58
C ARG A 163 29.70 -0.92 6.52
N TYR A 164 28.47 -1.39 6.65
CA TYR A 164 28.12 -2.50 7.55
C TYR A 164 28.08 -3.87 6.85
N GLY A 165 28.56 -3.95 5.60
CA GLY A 165 28.76 -5.20 4.86
C GLY A 165 27.50 -5.81 4.26
N GLY A 166 26.41 -5.04 4.15
CA GLY A 166 25.21 -5.46 3.42
C GLY A 166 25.33 -5.23 1.91
N HIS A 167 24.48 -5.91 1.15
CA HIS A 167 24.32 -5.70 -0.30
C HIS A 167 23.40 -4.50 -0.54
N ALA A 168 23.92 -3.43 -1.15
CA ALA A 168 23.16 -2.25 -1.52
C ALA A 168 22.54 -2.44 -2.91
N GLN A 169 21.23 -2.67 -2.99
CA GLN A 169 20.50 -2.72 -4.24
C GLN A 169 19.84 -1.35 -4.51
N GLY A 170 20.38 -0.60 -5.48
CA GLY A 170 19.81 0.68 -5.91
C GLY A 170 18.51 0.49 -6.68
N THR A 171 17.50 1.32 -6.43
CA THR A 171 16.17 1.14 -7.03
C THR A 171 15.80 2.28 -7.98
N ILE A 172 15.26 1.89 -9.13
CA ILE A 172 14.54 2.76 -10.07
C ILE A 172 13.04 2.54 -9.85
N SER A 173 12.35 3.52 -9.28
CA SER A 173 10.88 3.48 -9.19
C SER A 173 10.30 3.77 -10.58
N TYR A 174 9.77 2.75 -11.24
CA TYR A 174 9.31 2.84 -12.62
C TYR A 174 7.95 3.53 -12.73
N THR A 175 7.82 4.39 -13.73
CA THR A 175 6.56 5.01 -14.11
C THR A 175 6.58 5.52 -15.55
N ILE A 176 5.42 5.98 -16.04
CA ILE A 176 5.26 6.46 -17.42
C ILE A 176 4.81 7.92 -17.38
N SER A 177 5.52 8.77 -18.12
CA SER A 177 5.10 10.13 -18.51
C SER A 177 5.98 10.62 -19.67
N ALA A 178 5.68 11.81 -20.20
CA ALA A 178 6.52 12.47 -21.21
C ALA A 178 7.97 12.72 -20.75
N PHE A 179 8.23 12.72 -19.44
CA PHE A 179 9.57 12.91 -18.87
C PHE A 179 10.30 11.58 -18.59
N HIS A 180 9.59 10.46 -18.42
CA HIS A 180 10.19 9.18 -18.05
C HIS A 180 10.57 8.38 -19.29
N THR A 181 11.70 8.74 -19.91
CA THR A 181 12.25 8.04 -21.07
C THR A 181 13.26 6.97 -20.66
N VAL A 182 13.63 6.07 -21.57
CA VAL A 182 14.70 5.09 -21.35
C VAL A 182 16.03 5.78 -21.01
N ASP A 183 16.36 6.89 -21.67
CA ASP A 183 17.61 7.62 -21.43
C ASP A 183 17.66 8.23 -20.02
N GLU A 184 16.52 8.72 -19.53
CA GLU A 184 16.41 9.26 -18.17
C GLU A 184 16.61 8.17 -17.12
N TYR A 185 16.07 6.96 -17.35
CA TYR A 185 16.32 5.80 -16.50
C TYR A 185 17.76 5.29 -16.58
N VAL A 186 18.37 5.32 -17.76
CA VAL A 186 19.81 5.01 -17.93
C VAL A 186 20.67 6.00 -17.15
N ARG A 187 20.35 7.30 -17.19
CA ARG A 187 21.06 8.30 -16.39
C ARG A 187 20.91 8.03 -14.89
N LEU A 188 19.70 7.69 -14.44
CA LEU A 188 19.44 7.32 -13.06
C LEU A 188 20.27 6.09 -12.64
N ALA A 189 20.32 5.06 -13.48
CA ALA A 189 21.11 3.85 -13.24
C ALA A 189 22.60 4.16 -13.10
N ARG A 190 23.16 5.01 -13.98
CA ARG A 190 24.57 5.45 -13.88
C ARG A 190 24.85 6.22 -12.59
N ASN A 191 23.91 7.06 -12.14
CA ASN A 191 24.06 7.76 -10.87
C ASN A 191 24.05 6.80 -9.67
N LEU A 192 23.23 5.74 -9.72
CA LEU A 192 23.23 4.68 -8.71
C LEU A 192 24.54 3.87 -8.75
N GLU A 193 25.01 3.47 -9.93
CA GLU A 193 26.28 2.76 -10.11
C GLU A 193 27.48 3.59 -9.63
N ALA A 194 27.45 4.91 -9.81
CA ALA A 194 28.48 5.81 -9.30
C ALA A 194 28.54 5.87 -7.76
N LEU A 195 27.46 5.46 -7.07
CA LEU A 195 27.44 5.23 -5.62
C LEU A 195 27.87 3.81 -5.24
N GLU A 196 28.36 3.04 -6.22
CA GLU A 196 28.89 1.70 -6.08
C GLU A 196 27.89 0.70 -5.46
N VAL A 197 26.62 0.79 -5.87
CA VAL A 197 25.61 -0.23 -5.55
C VAL A 197 26.03 -1.60 -6.10
N ASP A 198 25.62 -2.67 -5.43
CA ASP A 198 25.96 -4.05 -5.80
C ASP A 198 25.04 -4.61 -6.88
N SER A 199 23.80 -4.12 -6.96
CA SER A 199 22.86 -4.39 -8.06
C SER A 199 21.84 -3.25 -8.20
N ILE A 200 21.11 -3.23 -9.33
CA ILE A 200 20.01 -2.29 -9.57
C ILE A 200 18.72 -3.06 -9.81
N VAL A 201 17.61 -2.56 -9.23
CA VAL A 201 16.27 -3.09 -9.48
C VAL A 201 15.37 -2.07 -10.16
N ILE A 202 14.67 -2.48 -11.21
CA ILE A 202 13.51 -1.75 -11.73
C ILE A 202 12.32 -2.15 -10.86
N LYS A 203 11.80 -1.20 -10.08
CA LYS A 203 10.61 -1.40 -9.24
C LYS A 203 9.39 -0.80 -9.94
N ASP A 204 8.65 -1.66 -10.64
CA ASP A 204 7.31 -1.36 -11.16
C ASP A 204 6.25 -1.66 -10.10
N MET A 205 6.07 -0.71 -9.18
CA MET A 205 5.15 -0.83 -8.04
C MET A 205 3.65 -0.88 -8.42
N ALA A 206 3.30 -0.50 -9.64
CA ALA A 206 1.91 -0.49 -10.11
C ALA A 206 1.59 -1.66 -11.05
N GLY A 207 2.61 -2.32 -11.62
CA GLY A 207 2.41 -3.36 -12.63
C GLY A 207 2.07 -2.77 -14.01
N ILE A 208 2.65 -1.62 -14.36
CA ILE A 208 2.37 -0.87 -15.59
C ILE A 208 3.51 -0.96 -16.63
N LEU A 209 4.61 -1.63 -16.32
CA LEU A 209 5.69 -1.91 -17.26
C LEU A 209 5.20 -2.95 -18.27
N SER A 210 4.89 -2.49 -19.48
CA SER A 210 4.56 -3.40 -20.58
C SER A 210 5.73 -4.32 -20.96
N PRO A 211 5.50 -5.50 -21.57
CA PRO A 211 6.57 -6.42 -21.94
C PRO A 211 7.61 -5.79 -22.87
N ILE A 212 7.16 -5.11 -23.94
CA ILE A 212 8.05 -4.43 -24.90
C ILE A 212 8.75 -3.23 -24.26
N GLY A 213 8.08 -2.53 -23.33
CA GLY A 213 8.73 -1.48 -22.54
C GLY A 213 9.84 -2.04 -21.65
N GLY A 214 9.60 -3.20 -21.03
CA GLY A 214 10.55 -3.94 -20.21
C GLY A 214 11.77 -4.39 -20.99
N GLU A 215 11.57 -5.03 -22.15
CA GLU A 215 12.64 -5.43 -23.06
C GLU A 215 13.56 -4.25 -23.40
N ARG A 216 12.97 -3.13 -23.85
CA ARG A 216 13.69 -1.92 -24.25
C ARG A 216 14.48 -1.32 -23.08
N LEU A 217 13.85 -1.21 -21.92
CA LEU A 217 14.47 -0.61 -20.74
C LEU A 217 15.62 -1.48 -20.23
N VAL A 218 15.38 -2.77 -20.02
CA VAL A 218 16.42 -3.70 -19.51
C VAL A 218 17.59 -3.78 -20.49
N SER A 219 17.33 -3.91 -21.80
CA SER A 219 18.38 -3.92 -22.83
C SER A 219 19.26 -2.67 -22.78
N ALA A 220 18.68 -1.51 -22.51
CA ALA A 220 19.43 -0.26 -22.38
C ALA A 220 20.23 -0.21 -21.07
N LEU A 221 19.66 -0.65 -19.96
CA LEU A 221 20.34 -0.67 -18.66
C LEU A 221 21.53 -1.63 -18.65
N VAL A 222 21.36 -2.86 -19.12
CA VAL A 222 22.44 -3.88 -19.18
C VAL A 222 23.61 -3.42 -20.06
N LYS A 223 23.37 -2.59 -21.08
CA LYS A 223 24.42 -1.97 -21.89
C LYS A 223 25.10 -0.78 -21.19
N ALA A 224 24.39 -0.09 -20.31
CA ALA A 224 24.81 1.20 -19.75
C ALA A 224 25.53 1.09 -18.40
N VAL A 225 25.26 0.04 -17.63
CA VAL A 225 25.88 -0.24 -16.31
C VAL A 225 26.40 -1.67 -16.26
N LYS A 226 27.34 -1.94 -15.36
CA LYS A 226 27.99 -3.25 -15.18
C LYS A 226 27.34 -4.09 -14.07
N VAL A 227 26.66 -3.43 -13.13
CA VAL A 227 25.98 -4.10 -12.02
C VAL A 227 24.76 -4.89 -12.50
N PRO A 228 24.43 -6.05 -11.88
CA PRO A 228 23.28 -6.86 -12.29
C PRO A 228 21.95 -6.10 -12.20
N ILE A 229 21.04 -6.39 -13.14
CA ILE A 229 19.69 -5.82 -13.19
C ILE A 229 18.67 -6.85 -12.71
N GLN A 230 17.83 -6.44 -11.74
CA GLN A 230 16.67 -7.18 -11.25
C GLN A 230 15.38 -6.45 -11.68
N VAL A 231 14.30 -7.20 -11.88
CA VAL A 231 12.98 -6.63 -12.18
C VAL A 231 11.97 -7.06 -11.13
N HIS A 232 11.33 -6.08 -10.51
CA HIS A 232 10.21 -6.26 -9.61
C HIS A 232 8.96 -5.67 -10.26
N THR A 233 7.92 -6.48 -10.45
CA THR A 233 6.62 -6.01 -10.96
C THR A 233 5.46 -6.60 -10.17
N HIS A 234 4.34 -5.91 -10.19
CA HIS A 234 3.05 -6.45 -9.75
C HIS A 234 2.27 -7.01 -10.95
N ALA A 235 1.36 -7.94 -10.68
CA ALA A 235 0.52 -8.60 -11.68
C ALA A 235 -0.81 -7.87 -11.95
N THR A 236 -0.99 -6.66 -11.40
CA THR A 236 -2.26 -5.90 -11.37
C THR A 236 -2.90 -5.78 -12.74
N SER A 237 -2.11 -5.41 -13.76
CA SER A 237 -2.56 -5.22 -15.14
C SER A 237 -2.76 -6.52 -15.94
N GLY A 238 -2.35 -7.67 -15.38
CA GLY A 238 -2.23 -8.92 -16.10
C GLY A 238 -0.97 -9.06 -16.97
N MET A 239 -0.16 -8.00 -17.13
CA MET A 239 1.04 -8.05 -17.98
C MET A 239 2.30 -8.62 -17.28
N GLY A 240 2.31 -8.68 -15.94
CA GLY A 240 3.53 -8.94 -15.16
C GLY A 240 4.33 -10.18 -15.58
N THR A 241 3.65 -11.31 -15.82
CA THR A 241 4.28 -12.55 -16.29
C THR A 241 4.99 -12.36 -17.63
N ALA A 242 4.31 -11.75 -18.62
CA ALA A 242 4.90 -11.47 -19.92
C ALA A 242 6.06 -10.46 -19.83
N THR A 243 5.93 -9.47 -18.94
CA THR A 243 7.00 -8.50 -18.67
C THR A 243 8.26 -9.17 -18.15
N TYR A 244 8.15 -10.13 -17.23
CA TYR A 244 9.31 -10.89 -16.78
C TYR A 244 9.98 -11.70 -17.88
N VAL A 245 9.20 -12.36 -18.75
CA VAL A 245 9.77 -13.11 -19.88
C VAL A 245 10.63 -12.22 -20.76
N GLU A 246 10.11 -11.06 -21.17
CA GLU A 246 10.83 -10.14 -22.05
C GLU A 246 12.01 -9.46 -21.34
N CYS A 247 11.88 -9.12 -20.05
CA CYS A 247 12.99 -8.57 -19.27
C CYS A 247 14.14 -9.57 -19.09
N VAL A 248 13.85 -10.84 -18.81
CA VAL A 248 14.87 -11.88 -18.65
C VAL A 248 15.59 -12.14 -19.98
N ARG A 249 14.85 -12.23 -21.10
CA ARG A 249 15.43 -12.31 -22.45
C ARG A 249 16.34 -11.11 -22.78
N ALA A 250 15.98 -9.92 -22.29
CA ALA A 250 16.78 -8.71 -22.45
C ALA A 250 18.01 -8.63 -21.51
N GLY A 251 18.20 -9.62 -20.62
CA GLY A 251 19.39 -9.73 -19.76
C GLY A 251 19.18 -9.40 -18.28
N ALA A 252 17.92 -9.29 -17.81
CA ALA A 252 17.66 -9.23 -16.37
C ALA A 252 18.10 -10.55 -15.71
N GLY A 253 18.94 -10.46 -14.68
CA GLY A 253 19.49 -11.63 -13.98
C GLY A 253 18.61 -12.14 -12.83
N ALA A 254 17.64 -11.33 -12.37
CA ALA A 254 16.77 -11.66 -11.26
C ALA A 254 15.34 -11.11 -11.45
N ILE A 255 14.36 -11.82 -10.91
CA ILE A 255 12.94 -11.39 -10.84
C ILE A 255 12.34 -11.66 -9.47
N ASP A 256 11.27 -10.94 -9.12
CA ASP A 256 10.53 -11.13 -7.87
C ASP A 256 9.25 -11.94 -8.10
N CYS A 257 9.06 -13.02 -7.35
CA CYS A 257 7.84 -13.83 -7.44
C CYS A 257 7.22 -14.07 -6.06
N ALA A 258 5.94 -14.40 -6.05
CA ALA A 258 5.25 -14.92 -4.87
C ALA A 258 4.75 -16.34 -5.16
N ILE A 259 4.55 -17.14 -4.11
CA ILE A 259 3.88 -18.44 -4.26
C ILE A 259 2.46 -18.23 -4.81
N SER A 260 1.98 -19.11 -5.69
CA SER A 260 0.75 -18.92 -6.47
C SER A 260 -0.47 -18.43 -5.68
N VAL A 261 -0.71 -19.00 -4.49
CA VAL A 261 -1.82 -18.64 -3.59
C VAL A 261 -1.72 -17.22 -3.04
N MET A 262 -0.50 -16.68 -2.97
CA MET A 262 -0.17 -15.33 -2.53
C MET A 262 0.28 -14.44 -3.69
N SER A 263 0.05 -14.87 -4.94
CA SER A 263 0.47 -14.18 -6.16
C SER A 263 -0.71 -13.47 -6.83
N SER A 264 -0.43 -12.86 -7.99
CA SER A 264 -1.44 -12.28 -8.88
C SER A 264 -2.22 -11.13 -8.23
N ARG A 265 -3.25 -10.59 -8.90
CA ARG A 265 -3.95 -9.38 -8.42
C ARG A 265 -2.94 -8.25 -8.21
N SER A 266 -3.02 -7.55 -7.08
CA SER A 266 -2.04 -6.57 -6.65
C SER A 266 -0.71 -7.16 -6.19
N SER A 267 -0.50 -8.48 -6.16
CA SER A 267 0.76 -9.14 -5.77
C SER A 267 1.68 -9.40 -6.97
N GLN A 268 2.82 -10.06 -6.76
CA GLN A 268 3.78 -10.45 -7.79
C GLN A 268 3.27 -11.61 -8.66
N PRO A 269 3.84 -11.83 -9.86
CA PRO A 269 3.61 -13.04 -10.65
C PRO A 269 3.92 -14.35 -9.89
N PRO A 270 3.18 -15.43 -10.16
CA PRO A 270 3.34 -16.74 -9.52
C PRO A 270 4.67 -17.41 -9.87
N VAL A 271 5.45 -17.80 -8.86
CA VAL A 271 6.75 -18.47 -9.04
C VAL A 271 6.63 -19.77 -9.83
N GLU A 272 5.60 -20.57 -9.57
CA GLU A 272 5.40 -21.85 -10.23
C GLU A 272 5.18 -21.69 -11.73
N THR A 273 4.46 -20.62 -12.12
CA THR A 273 4.24 -20.28 -13.53
C THR A 273 5.53 -19.81 -14.19
N MET A 274 6.30 -18.94 -13.52
CA MET A 274 7.58 -18.48 -14.06
C MET A 274 8.58 -19.63 -14.23
N LEU A 275 8.62 -20.58 -13.29
CA LEU A 275 9.44 -21.78 -13.42
C LEU A 275 9.03 -22.64 -14.61
N ALA A 276 7.73 -22.89 -14.80
CA ALA A 276 7.24 -23.65 -15.93
C ALA A 276 7.66 -23.01 -17.26
N ILE A 277 7.51 -21.69 -17.39
CA ILE A 277 7.91 -20.93 -18.59
C ILE A 277 9.42 -21.03 -18.83
N PHE A 278 10.26 -20.70 -17.84
CA PHE A 278 11.70 -20.67 -18.05
C PHE A 278 12.33 -22.06 -18.16
N ASN A 279 11.65 -23.11 -17.71
CA ASN A 279 12.07 -24.50 -17.93
C ASN A 279 12.09 -24.91 -19.40
N GLU A 280 11.33 -24.24 -20.25
CA GLU A 280 11.34 -24.43 -21.71
C GLU A 280 12.33 -23.50 -22.44
N THR A 281 13.16 -22.76 -21.70
CA THR A 281 14.14 -21.81 -22.23
C THR A 281 15.56 -22.17 -21.81
N GLU A 282 16.53 -21.37 -22.23
CA GLU A 282 17.92 -21.51 -21.81
C GLU A 282 18.18 -21.12 -20.34
N TYR A 283 17.23 -20.46 -19.68
CA TYR A 283 17.35 -20.00 -18.29
C TYR A 283 16.97 -21.09 -17.29
N HIS A 284 17.52 -21.06 -16.07
CA HIS A 284 17.14 -21.99 -14.99
C HIS A 284 17.26 -21.35 -13.61
N ALA A 285 16.29 -21.61 -12.72
CA ALA A 285 16.29 -21.07 -11.35
C ALA A 285 16.61 -22.11 -10.26
N ASN A 286 16.64 -23.41 -10.59
CA ASN A 286 16.94 -24.51 -9.66
C ASN A 286 16.15 -24.49 -8.33
N LEU A 287 14.88 -24.06 -8.37
CA LEU A 287 14.03 -24.10 -7.17
C LEU A 287 13.49 -25.51 -6.91
N ASP A 288 13.42 -25.91 -5.64
CA ASP A 288 12.87 -27.19 -5.20
C ASP A 288 11.33 -27.17 -5.28
N VAL A 289 10.79 -27.90 -6.26
CA VAL A 289 9.35 -27.97 -6.53
C VAL A 289 8.55 -28.57 -5.36
N GLU A 290 9.12 -29.48 -4.57
CA GLU A 290 8.41 -30.06 -3.42
C GLU A 290 8.35 -29.06 -2.26
N CYS A 291 9.38 -28.25 -2.06
CA CYS A 291 9.32 -27.10 -1.16
C CYS A 291 8.22 -26.12 -1.61
N LEU A 292 8.15 -25.78 -2.90
CA LEU A 292 7.08 -24.92 -3.42
C LEU A 292 5.69 -25.50 -3.19
N ARG A 293 5.49 -26.80 -3.41
CA ARG A 293 4.21 -27.48 -3.13
C ARG A 293 3.82 -27.40 -1.65
N LYS A 294 4.78 -27.56 -0.73
CA LYS A 294 4.54 -27.40 0.72
C LYS A 294 4.16 -25.97 1.08
N ILE A 295 4.86 -24.99 0.51
CA ILE A 295 4.57 -23.56 0.72
C ILE A 295 3.16 -23.24 0.21
N CYS A 296 2.81 -23.68 -1.01
CA CYS A 296 1.48 -23.50 -1.59
C CYS A 296 0.38 -24.05 -0.68
N ARG A 297 0.47 -25.32 -0.27
CA ARG A 297 -0.52 -25.95 0.64
C ARG A 297 -0.64 -25.25 1.98
N TYR A 298 0.47 -24.75 2.53
CA TYR A 298 0.46 -23.99 3.78
C TYR A 298 -0.37 -22.72 3.63
N PHE A 299 -0.17 -21.96 2.55
CA PHE A 299 -0.91 -20.73 2.30
C PHE A 299 -2.36 -20.98 1.87
N GLU A 300 -2.68 -22.07 1.18
CA GLU A 300 -4.08 -22.49 0.93
C GLU A 300 -4.85 -22.67 2.23
N ALA A 301 -4.22 -23.31 3.23
CA ALA A 301 -4.83 -23.52 4.54
C ALA A 301 -4.86 -22.27 5.43
N LEU A 302 -3.96 -21.32 5.19
CA LEU A 302 -3.85 -20.09 5.97
C LEU A 302 -4.75 -18.97 5.43
N ALA A 303 -4.92 -18.85 4.12
CA ALA A 303 -5.62 -17.74 3.48
C ALA A 303 -7.01 -17.48 4.07
N PRO A 304 -7.89 -18.49 4.29
CA PRO A 304 -9.22 -18.24 4.89
C PRO A 304 -9.18 -17.66 6.31
N LYS A 305 -8.03 -17.69 7.00
CA LYS A 305 -7.85 -17.20 8.37
C LYS A 305 -7.24 -15.80 8.43
N ARG A 306 -6.84 -15.23 7.29
CA ARG A 306 -6.07 -13.97 7.20
C ARG A 306 -6.56 -13.05 6.10
N GLU A 307 -7.15 -13.61 5.05
CA GLU A 307 -7.71 -12.84 3.94
C GLU A 307 -8.87 -11.97 4.44
N GLN A 308 -8.92 -10.76 3.92
CA GLN A 308 -9.95 -9.77 4.28
C GLN A 308 -11.18 -9.96 3.40
N ALA A 309 -12.36 -9.70 3.94
CA ALA A 309 -13.64 -10.04 3.29
C ALA A 309 -13.90 -9.31 1.94
N ASN A 310 -13.19 -8.22 1.64
CA ASN A 310 -13.49 -7.30 0.53
C ASN A 310 -12.49 -7.38 -0.65
N MET A 311 -11.94 -8.56 -0.95
CA MET A 311 -11.07 -8.72 -2.11
C MET A 311 -11.85 -8.51 -3.44
N PRO A 312 -11.30 -7.77 -4.42
CA PRO A 312 -11.97 -7.56 -5.70
C PRO A 312 -12.31 -8.89 -6.40
N ILE A 313 -13.49 -8.98 -7.02
CA ILE A 313 -13.91 -10.19 -7.74
C ILE A 313 -12.97 -10.45 -8.93
N ASN A 314 -12.65 -9.41 -9.71
CA ASN A 314 -11.76 -9.53 -10.86
C ASN A 314 -10.28 -9.52 -10.39
N PRO A 315 -9.48 -10.56 -10.72
CA PRO A 315 -8.08 -10.59 -10.38
C PRO A 315 -7.20 -9.67 -11.23
N ILE A 316 -7.70 -9.15 -12.35
CA ILE A 316 -6.99 -8.21 -13.21
C ILE A 316 -7.71 -6.87 -13.17
N ASP A 317 -6.94 -5.80 -12.94
CA ASP A 317 -7.44 -4.43 -13.01
C ASP A 317 -6.76 -3.72 -14.19
N PRO A 318 -7.43 -3.61 -15.36
CA PRO A 318 -6.86 -2.92 -16.52
C PRO A 318 -6.87 -1.39 -16.37
N GLU A 319 -7.71 -0.83 -15.50
CA GLU A 319 -7.79 0.63 -15.28
C GLU A 319 -6.48 1.19 -14.70
N ILE A 320 -5.67 0.33 -14.07
CA ILE A 320 -4.32 0.66 -13.61
C ILE A 320 -3.46 1.27 -14.71
N LEU A 321 -3.69 0.91 -15.97
CA LEU A 321 -2.95 1.42 -17.13
C LEU A 321 -3.33 2.86 -17.50
N LEU A 322 -4.46 3.36 -16.98
CA LEU A 322 -4.91 4.72 -17.17
C LEU A 322 -4.48 5.60 -15.98
N HIS A 323 -4.79 5.15 -14.77
CA HIS A 323 -4.59 5.98 -13.57
C HIS A 323 -3.23 5.77 -12.88
N HIS A 324 -2.54 4.65 -13.13
CA HIS A 324 -1.23 4.29 -12.55
C HIS A 324 -1.19 4.23 -11.01
N ILE A 325 -2.33 4.05 -10.34
CA ILE A 325 -2.49 4.07 -8.88
C ILE A 325 -2.32 2.65 -8.33
N PRO A 326 -1.27 2.33 -7.55
CA PRO A 326 -1.08 0.98 -7.01
C PRO A 326 -2.29 0.47 -6.23
N GLY A 327 -2.50 -0.85 -6.20
CA GLY A 327 -3.72 -1.49 -5.67
C GLY A 327 -4.12 -1.06 -4.26
N GLY A 328 -3.18 -0.98 -3.31
CA GLY A 328 -3.49 -0.53 -1.95
C GLY A 328 -3.98 0.93 -1.89
N MET A 329 -3.55 1.77 -2.83
CA MET A 329 -3.94 3.18 -2.87
C MET A 329 -5.32 3.39 -3.50
N ILE A 330 -5.71 2.63 -4.53
CA ILE A 330 -7.05 2.78 -5.12
C ILE A 330 -8.14 2.37 -4.11
N SER A 331 -7.91 1.31 -3.33
CA SER A 331 -8.81 0.92 -2.24
C SER A 331 -8.91 2.03 -1.18
N ASN A 332 -7.78 2.62 -0.79
CA ASN A 332 -7.77 3.75 0.15
C ASN A 332 -8.54 4.96 -0.39
N LEU A 333 -8.37 5.34 -1.66
CA LEU A 333 -9.11 6.45 -2.27
C LEU A 333 -10.61 6.20 -2.27
N ARG A 334 -11.06 4.97 -2.55
CA ARG A 334 -12.47 4.57 -2.48
C ARG A 334 -13.03 4.73 -1.07
N SER A 335 -12.35 4.21 -0.06
CA SER A 335 -12.76 4.37 1.34
C SER A 335 -12.82 5.84 1.75
N GLN A 336 -11.80 6.62 1.37
CA GLN A 336 -11.75 8.06 1.65
C GLN A 336 -12.92 8.82 1.03
N LEU A 337 -13.27 8.53 -0.23
CA LEU A 337 -14.44 9.14 -0.87
C LEU A 337 -15.75 8.68 -0.23
N ALA A 338 -15.86 7.41 0.15
CA ALA A 338 -17.03 6.88 0.85
C ALA A 338 -17.24 7.58 2.21
N ASP A 339 -16.17 7.81 2.98
CA ASP A 339 -16.21 8.54 4.26
C ASP A 339 -16.65 10.01 4.07
N GLN A 340 -16.42 10.59 2.90
CA GLN A 340 -16.91 11.91 2.51
C GLN A 340 -18.30 11.91 1.86
N GLY A 341 -18.94 10.74 1.72
CA GLY A 341 -20.23 10.59 1.03
C GLY A 341 -20.16 10.92 -0.46
N ALA A 342 -18.98 10.76 -1.08
CA ALA A 342 -18.68 11.20 -2.45
C ALA A 342 -18.08 10.08 -3.32
N LEU A 343 -18.43 8.82 -3.04
CA LEU A 343 -17.91 7.66 -3.78
C LEU A 343 -18.28 7.69 -5.27
N ASP A 344 -19.44 8.27 -5.59
CA ASP A 344 -19.93 8.52 -6.95
C ASP A 344 -18.99 9.43 -7.76
N ARG A 345 -18.16 10.24 -7.10
CA ARG A 345 -17.19 11.15 -7.72
C ARG A 345 -15.84 10.51 -8.02
N LEU A 346 -15.66 9.22 -7.75
CA LEU A 346 -14.42 8.51 -8.07
C LEU A 346 -13.97 8.67 -9.54
N PRO A 347 -14.86 8.61 -10.56
CA PRO A 347 -14.44 8.82 -11.95
C PRO A 347 -13.80 10.20 -12.19
N GLU A 348 -14.33 11.25 -11.54
CA GLU A 348 -13.73 12.60 -11.61
C GLU A 348 -12.33 12.62 -10.99
N VAL A 349 -12.15 11.96 -9.85
CA VAL A 349 -10.84 11.85 -9.17
C VAL A 349 -9.82 11.12 -10.05
N LEU A 350 -10.22 10.04 -10.70
CA LEU A 350 -9.34 9.29 -11.61
C LEU A 350 -8.91 10.12 -12.83
N LEU A 351 -9.75 11.03 -13.30
CA LEU A 351 -9.40 11.98 -14.37
C LEU A 351 -8.56 13.16 -13.88
N GLU A 352 -8.73 13.60 -12.63
CA GLU A 352 -7.97 14.72 -12.04
C GLU A 352 -6.57 14.30 -11.58
N LEU A 353 -6.39 13.03 -11.20
CA LEU A 353 -5.13 12.54 -10.66
C LEU A 353 -3.95 12.65 -11.64
N PRO A 354 -4.05 12.24 -12.92
CA PRO A 354 -2.96 12.45 -13.89
C PRO A 354 -2.59 13.92 -14.08
N LYS A 355 -3.56 14.84 -13.97
CA LYS A 355 -3.32 16.29 -14.07
C LYS A 355 -2.58 16.82 -12.84
N THR A 356 -3.04 16.43 -11.64
CA THR A 356 -2.38 16.76 -10.37
C THR A 356 -0.95 16.24 -10.35
N ARG A 357 -0.74 15.02 -10.84
CA ARG A 357 0.60 14.42 -10.97
C ARG A 357 1.49 15.20 -11.94
N ALA A 358 0.95 15.68 -13.06
CA ALA A 358 1.69 16.49 -14.02
C ALA A 358 2.13 17.83 -13.42
N ASP A 359 1.22 18.55 -12.74
CA ASP A 359 1.53 19.81 -12.06
C ASP A 359 2.66 19.64 -11.03
N MET A 360 2.70 18.49 -10.38
CA MET A 360 3.67 18.15 -9.33
C MET A 360 4.97 17.57 -9.87
N GLY A 361 5.24 17.64 -11.18
CA GLY A 361 6.52 17.22 -11.75
C GLY A 361 6.66 15.71 -11.97
N TYR A 362 5.54 15.02 -12.23
CA TYR A 362 5.45 13.60 -12.59
C TYR A 362 6.06 12.59 -11.59
N PRO A 363 5.93 12.75 -10.26
CA PRO A 363 6.48 11.76 -9.33
C PRO A 363 5.98 10.35 -9.63
N PRO A 364 6.81 9.30 -9.51
CA PRO A 364 6.31 7.93 -9.36
C PRO A 364 5.27 7.89 -8.23
N LEU A 365 4.19 7.14 -8.40
CA LEU A 365 3.15 7.00 -7.38
C LEU A 365 3.49 5.84 -6.46
N VAL A 366 4.41 6.08 -5.53
CA VAL A 366 4.83 5.15 -4.48
C VAL A 366 4.76 5.85 -3.12
N THR A 367 4.73 5.14 -2.00
CA THR A 367 4.64 5.81 -0.69
C THR A 367 5.87 6.72 -0.46
N PRO A 368 5.70 7.99 -0.03
CA PRO A 368 4.44 8.66 0.31
C PRO A 368 3.81 9.50 -0.83
N THR A 369 4.48 9.67 -1.97
CA THR A 369 4.01 10.53 -3.08
C THR A 369 2.65 10.09 -3.62
N SER A 370 2.39 8.80 -3.65
CA SER A 370 1.11 8.20 -4.01
C SER A 370 -0.04 8.85 -3.22
N GLN A 371 0.05 8.85 -1.88
CA GLN A 371 -0.97 9.42 -1.01
C GLN A 371 -1.08 10.95 -1.11
N ILE A 372 0.05 11.65 -1.24
CA ILE A 372 0.08 13.12 -1.39
C ILE A 372 -0.67 13.54 -2.66
N ILE A 373 -0.31 12.95 -3.80
CA ILE A 373 -0.91 13.28 -5.10
C ILE A 373 -2.37 12.83 -5.15
N GLY A 374 -2.69 11.64 -4.64
CA GLY A 374 -4.04 11.12 -4.64
C GLY A 374 -5.01 11.96 -3.82
N ILE A 375 -4.63 12.31 -2.59
CA ILE A 375 -5.50 13.12 -1.73
C ILE A 375 -5.63 14.53 -2.31
N GLN A 376 -4.57 15.11 -2.86
CA GLN A 376 -4.69 16.41 -3.53
C GLN A 376 -5.67 16.37 -4.72
N ALA A 377 -5.68 15.28 -5.49
CA ALA A 377 -6.67 15.09 -6.56
C ALA A 377 -8.10 15.00 -6.02
N VAL A 378 -8.31 14.26 -4.91
CA VAL A 378 -9.60 14.22 -4.20
C VAL A 378 -10.01 15.63 -3.75
N MET A 379 -9.11 16.40 -3.14
CA MET A 379 -9.41 17.77 -2.70
C MET A 379 -9.79 18.69 -3.85
N ASN A 380 -9.08 18.61 -4.99
CA ASN A 380 -9.38 19.39 -6.19
C ASN A 380 -10.81 19.11 -6.69
N VAL A 381 -11.22 17.83 -6.67
CA VAL A 381 -12.58 17.41 -7.05
C VAL A 381 -13.61 17.86 -6.03
N LEU A 382 -13.40 17.57 -4.74
CA LEU A 382 -14.37 17.87 -3.68
C LEU A 382 -14.60 19.36 -3.44
N SER A 383 -13.56 20.19 -3.63
CA SER A 383 -13.67 21.65 -3.54
C SER A 383 -14.26 22.30 -4.80
N GLY A 384 -14.16 21.64 -5.95
CA GLY A 384 -14.52 22.22 -7.25
C GLY A 384 -13.49 23.21 -7.81
N GLU A 385 -12.41 23.51 -7.08
CA GLU A 385 -11.35 24.42 -7.50
C GLU A 385 -9.96 23.85 -7.16
N ARG A 386 -9.11 23.68 -8.19
CA ARG A 386 -7.77 23.07 -8.03
C ARG A 386 -6.90 23.87 -7.05
N TYR A 387 -6.35 23.18 -6.06
CA TYR A 387 -5.45 23.74 -5.04
C TYR A 387 -6.03 24.89 -4.20
N SER A 388 -7.36 24.99 -4.10
CA SER A 388 -8.04 25.86 -3.12
C SER A 388 -7.84 25.33 -1.68
N MET A 389 -7.82 24.01 -1.52
CA MET A 389 -7.45 23.30 -0.30
C MET A 389 -6.18 22.49 -0.54
N VAL A 390 -5.16 22.72 0.30
CA VAL A 390 -3.83 22.10 0.16
C VAL A 390 -3.35 21.65 1.53
N THR A 391 -3.03 20.36 1.65
CA THR A 391 -2.50 19.76 2.89
C THR A 391 -1.08 20.22 3.18
N GLU A 392 -0.64 20.06 4.43
CA GLU A 392 0.74 20.38 4.81
C GLU A 392 1.75 19.46 4.12
N GLU A 393 1.38 18.20 3.83
CA GLU A 393 2.19 17.25 3.09
C GLU A 393 2.37 17.67 1.63
N THR A 394 1.30 18.10 0.94
CA THR A 394 1.40 18.67 -0.41
C THR A 394 2.25 19.94 -0.39
N ARG A 395 2.07 20.81 0.61
CA ARG A 395 2.91 22.01 0.76
C ARG A 395 4.38 21.64 0.97
N ASN A 396 4.67 20.66 1.82
CA ASN A 396 6.03 20.18 2.08
C ASN A 396 6.66 19.48 0.87
N TYR A 397 5.86 18.83 0.03
CA TYR A 397 6.27 18.36 -1.29
C TYR A 397 6.77 19.51 -2.17
N VAL A 398 5.95 20.55 -2.33
CA VAL A 398 6.31 21.71 -3.16
C VAL A 398 7.49 22.52 -2.58
N ARG A 399 7.64 22.54 -1.24
CA ARG A 399 8.83 23.09 -0.56
C ARG A 399 10.11 22.31 -0.85
N GLY A 400 10.02 21.10 -1.40
CA GLY A 400 11.16 20.22 -1.65
C GLY A 400 11.56 19.37 -0.44
N LYS A 401 10.77 19.31 0.63
CA LYS A 401 11.12 18.56 1.87
C LYS A 401 11.12 17.03 1.70
N TYR A 402 10.56 16.53 0.60
CA TYR A 402 10.63 15.11 0.23
C TYR A 402 11.77 14.81 -0.75
N GLY A 403 12.40 15.83 -1.34
CA GLY A 403 13.39 15.68 -2.40
C GLY A 403 13.01 16.48 -3.65
N ARG A 404 13.82 16.33 -4.71
CA ARG A 404 13.58 16.96 -6.00
C ARG A 404 12.66 16.08 -6.86
N SER A 405 11.59 16.66 -7.39
CA SER A 405 10.70 16.00 -8.35
C SER A 405 11.45 15.60 -9.64
N PRO A 406 11.04 14.52 -10.34
CA PRO A 406 11.67 14.11 -11.60
C PRO A 406 11.72 15.23 -12.63
N ALA A 407 10.58 15.87 -12.88
CA ALA A 407 10.45 17.02 -13.77
C ALA A 407 10.21 18.32 -12.97
N PRO A 408 10.45 19.50 -13.57
CA PRO A 408 10.03 20.76 -12.98
C PRO A 408 8.52 20.78 -12.69
N MET A 409 8.14 21.22 -11.50
CA MET A 409 6.74 21.48 -11.15
C MET A 409 6.18 22.68 -11.92
N ASP A 410 4.85 22.73 -12.09
CA ASP A 410 4.18 23.88 -12.67
C ASP A 410 4.42 25.13 -11.80
N LYS A 411 4.94 26.20 -12.42
CA LYS A 411 5.34 27.42 -11.69
C LYS A 411 4.15 28.18 -11.12
N LYS A 412 2.98 28.15 -11.77
CA LYS A 412 1.77 28.82 -11.28
C LYS A 412 1.22 28.08 -10.07
N ILE A 413 1.14 26.76 -10.14
CA ILE A 413 0.69 25.93 -9.02
C ILE A 413 1.67 26.03 -7.84
N ALA A 414 2.97 25.93 -8.08
CA ALA A 414 3.97 26.11 -7.02
C ALA A 414 3.85 27.48 -6.33
N LYS A 415 3.61 28.55 -7.10
CA LYS A 415 3.37 29.90 -6.57
C LYS A 415 2.04 30.03 -5.83
N GLN A 416 0.97 29.39 -6.31
CA GLN A 416 -0.32 29.35 -5.63
C GLN A 416 -0.20 28.67 -4.26
N ILE A 417 0.57 27.58 -4.20
CA ILE A 417 0.77 26.82 -2.96
C ILE A 417 1.68 27.59 -2.01
N LEU A 418 2.86 28.05 -2.45
CA LEU A 418 3.89 28.61 -1.56
C LEU A 418 3.83 30.13 -1.38
N GLY A 419 3.11 30.86 -2.24
CA GLY A 419 3.13 32.31 -2.25
C GLY A 419 4.53 32.85 -2.58
N SER A 420 5.16 33.50 -1.62
CA SER A 420 6.53 34.04 -1.71
C SER A 420 7.61 33.12 -1.13
N GLU A 421 7.22 32.02 -0.48
CA GLU A 421 8.16 31.05 0.09
C GLU A 421 8.98 30.37 -1.01
N LYS A 422 10.29 30.24 -0.82
CA LYS A 422 11.20 29.56 -1.76
C LYS A 422 11.39 28.10 -1.37
N PRO A 423 11.23 27.13 -2.29
CA PRO A 423 11.60 25.75 -2.06
C PRO A 423 13.09 25.57 -1.71
N ILE A 424 13.40 24.55 -0.93
CA ILE A 424 14.79 24.13 -0.70
C ILE A 424 15.35 23.46 -1.96
N THR A 425 16.67 23.55 -2.15
CA THR A 425 17.37 22.93 -3.29
C THR A 425 18.39 21.86 -2.88
N CYS A 426 18.78 21.84 -1.60
CA CYS A 426 19.67 20.83 -1.01
C CYS A 426 18.95 19.49 -0.79
N ARG A 427 19.66 18.49 -0.26
CA ARG A 427 19.01 17.26 0.23
C ARG A 427 18.25 17.63 1.52
N PRO A 428 16.98 17.21 1.70
CA PRO A 428 16.20 17.65 2.85
C PRO A 428 16.78 17.23 4.20
N ALA A 429 17.46 16.10 4.26
CA ALA A 429 18.10 15.63 5.49
C ALA A 429 19.29 16.48 5.94
N ASP A 430 19.91 17.26 5.04
CA ASP A 430 21.00 18.17 5.41
C ASP A 430 20.52 19.31 6.34
N LEU A 431 19.20 19.53 6.42
CA LEU A 431 18.58 20.53 7.27
C LEU A 431 18.10 19.96 8.62
N LEU A 432 18.26 18.65 8.83
CA LEU A 432 17.80 17.98 10.05
C LEU A 432 18.96 17.85 11.04
N ALA A 433 18.74 18.31 12.27
CA ALA A 433 19.66 18.05 13.36
C ALA A 433 19.65 16.56 13.75
N PRO A 434 20.77 16.00 14.25
CA PRO A 434 20.81 14.65 14.81
C PRO A 434 19.72 14.44 15.86
N LEU A 435 19.06 13.29 15.83
CA LEU A 435 17.89 13.00 16.68
C LEU A 435 18.22 12.02 17.82
N LEU A 436 19.14 11.07 17.59
CA LEU A 436 19.48 10.05 18.59
C LEU A 436 19.99 10.61 19.94
N PRO A 437 20.76 11.72 20.00
CA PRO A 437 21.24 12.25 21.27
C PRO A 437 20.14 12.75 22.21
N THR A 438 18.97 13.14 21.69
CA THR A 438 17.90 13.77 22.48
C THR A 438 16.68 12.87 22.64
N VAL A 439 16.36 12.06 21.63
CA VAL A 439 15.09 11.34 21.55
C VAL A 439 14.87 10.34 22.69
N ALA A 440 15.94 9.74 23.22
CA ALA A 440 15.83 8.81 24.35
C ALA A 440 15.26 9.48 25.61
N THR A 441 15.45 10.79 25.76
CA THR A 441 14.91 11.56 26.90
C THR A 441 13.41 11.87 26.76
N GLU A 442 12.85 11.74 25.56
CA GLU A 442 11.42 11.94 25.28
C GLU A 442 10.59 10.69 25.59
N ILE A 443 11.24 9.53 25.73
CA ILE A 443 10.59 8.26 26.05
C ILE A 443 10.42 8.15 27.57
N PRO A 444 9.20 7.85 28.08
CA PRO A 444 9.00 7.63 29.51
C PRO A 444 9.93 6.56 30.08
N ALA A 445 10.50 6.84 31.25
CA ALA A 445 11.46 5.95 31.90
C ALA A 445 10.90 4.52 32.05
N GLY A 446 11.69 3.53 31.64
CA GLY A 446 11.32 2.11 31.70
C GLY A 446 10.44 1.60 30.54
N MET A 447 10.04 2.44 29.57
CA MET A 447 9.26 1.96 28.41
C MET A 447 10.11 1.40 27.28
N ALA A 448 11.27 1.99 26.98
CA ALA A 448 12.22 1.43 26.03
C ALA A 448 13.08 0.36 26.71
N GLU A 449 13.10 -0.85 26.14
CA GLU A 449 13.89 -1.99 26.63
C GLU A 449 15.19 -2.17 25.84
N SER A 450 15.31 -1.50 24.70
CA SER A 450 16.45 -1.62 23.79
C SER A 450 16.65 -0.36 22.95
N GLU A 451 17.80 -0.27 22.28
CA GLU A 451 18.05 0.78 21.30
C GLU A 451 17.15 0.67 20.06
N GLU A 452 16.71 -0.54 19.73
CA GLU A 452 15.75 -0.82 18.65
C GLU A 452 14.38 -0.19 18.95
N ASP A 453 13.98 -0.13 20.22
CA ASP A 453 12.79 0.61 20.65
C ASP A 453 12.98 2.11 20.45
N ILE A 454 14.17 2.66 20.75
CA ILE A 454 14.47 4.08 20.53
C ILE A 454 14.37 4.43 19.04
N LEU A 455 14.89 3.59 18.15
CA LEU A 455 14.74 3.78 16.70
C LEU A 455 13.29 3.65 16.25
N SER A 456 12.55 2.68 16.79
CA SER A 456 11.12 2.51 16.50
C SER A 456 10.34 3.77 16.89
N TYR A 457 10.67 4.34 18.05
CA TYR A 457 10.12 5.61 18.53
C TYR A 457 10.52 6.80 17.64
N CYS A 458 11.78 6.90 17.20
CA CYS A 458 12.21 7.96 16.27
C CYS A 458 11.32 8.03 15.02
N MET A 459 10.96 6.86 14.48
CA MET A 459 10.19 6.76 13.24
C MET A 459 8.69 6.87 13.48
N PHE A 460 8.20 6.29 14.58
CA PHE A 460 6.77 6.16 14.89
C PHE A 460 6.47 6.44 16.38
N PRO A 461 6.62 7.68 16.88
CA PRO A 461 6.60 7.96 18.32
C PRO A 461 5.35 7.44 19.03
N GLU A 462 4.16 7.79 18.53
CA GLU A 462 2.88 7.41 19.13
C GLU A 462 2.63 5.90 19.05
N ILE A 463 2.85 5.32 17.88
CA ILE A 463 2.64 3.89 17.62
C ILE A 463 3.59 3.04 18.45
N ALA A 464 4.85 3.47 18.58
CA ALA A 464 5.85 2.79 19.40
C ALA A 464 5.48 2.89 20.89
N LEU A 465 5.09 4.05 21.40
CA LEU A 465 4.62 4.19 22.78
C LEU A 465 3.40 3.33 23.09
N ASP A 466 2.42 3.30 22.18
CA ASP A 466 1.25 2.46 22.34
C ASP A 466 1.61 0.97 22.37
N TYR A 467 2.59 0.57 21.55
CA TYR A 467 3.14 -0.78 21.60
C TYR A 467 3.89 -1.06 22.91
N PHE A 468 4.73 -0.14 23.41
CA PHE A 468 5.46 -0.31 24.67
C PHE A 468 4.53 -0.43 25.86
N LYS A 469 3.48 0.42 25.93
CA LYS A 469 2.42 0.32 26.95
C LYS A 469 1.72 -1.03 26.88
N TRP A 470 1.38 -1.49 25.68
CA TRP A 470 0.76 -2.81 25.49
C TRP A 470 1.70 -3.94 25.92
N ARG A 471 3.00 -3.87 25.57
CA ARG A 471 4.02 -4.86 25.92
C ARG A 471 4.25 -4.94 27.44
N ALA A 472 4.21 -3.80 28.13
CA ALA A 472 4.41 -3.71 29.57
C ALA A 472 3.27 -4.35 30.40
N LEU A 473 2.08 -4.55 29.81
CA LEU A 473 0.99 -5.26 30.50
C LEU A 473 1.31 -6.76 30.63
N PRO A 474 0.91 -7.41 31.75
CA PRO A 474 0.93 -8.86 31.87
C PRO A 474 0.20 -9.51 30.70
N THR A 475 0.71 -10.63 30.18
CA THR A 475 0.16 -11.28 28.97
C THR A 475 -1.36 -11.45 29.01
N GLU A 476 -1.91 -11.84 30.16
CA GLU A 476 -3.35 -12.09 30.32
C GLU A 476 -4.21 -10.82 30.40
N GLN A 477 -3.56 -9.66 30.56
CA GLN A 477 -4.21 -8.35 30.59
C GLN A 477 -4.01 -7.58 29.29
N ARG A 478 -3.26 -8.14 28.32
CA ARG A 478 -3.01 -7.46 27.04
C ARG A 478 -4.30 -7.39 26.22
N PRO A 479 -4.72 -6.19 25.79
CA PRO A 479 -5.83 -6.05 24.87
C PRO A 479 -5.59 -6.83 23.57
N THR A 480 -6.67 -7.35 22.99
CA THR A 480 -6.67 -7.96 21.66
C THR A 480 -6.05 -7.00 20.64
N SER A 481 -5.22 -7.53 19.74
CA SER A 481 -4.54 -6.71 18.73
C SER A 481 -5.56 -6.06 17.77
N PRO A 482 -5.31 -4.85 17.26
CA PRO A 482 -6.22 -4.22 16.31
C PRO A 482 -6.54 -5.07 15.08
N ALA A 483 -5.56 -5.83 14.57
CA ALA A 483 -5.78 -6.77 13.46
C ALA A 483 -6.78 -7.89 13.78
N ASP A 484 -6.73 -8.44 15.01
CA ASP A 484 -7.70 -9.47 15.42
C ASP A 484 -9.09 -8.87 15.65
N LEU A 485 -9.17 -7.61 16.12
CA LEU A 485 -10.43 -6.89 16.24
C LEU A 485 -11.05 -6.59 14.87
N GLU A 486 -10.24 -6.20 13.87
CA GLU A 486 -10.65 -6.04 12.48
C GLU A 486 -11.22 -7.36 11.93
N LEU A 487 -10.45 -8.45 12.05
CA LEU A 487 -10.86 -9.77 11.57
C LEU A 487 -12.11 -10.31 12.28
N ALA A 488 -12.26 -10.07 13.59
CA ALA A 488 -13.45 -10.47 14.34
C ALA A 488 -14.69 -9.69 13.91
N LYS A 489 -14.55 -8.40 13.55
CA LYS A 489 -15.65 -7.59 13.01
C LYS A 489 -16.07 -8.05 11.62
N GLU A 490 -15.11 -8.39 10.76
CA GLU A 490 -15.38 -8.92 9.42
C GLU A 490 -16.07 -10.30 9.47
N ASN A 491 -15.68 -11.15 10.41
CA ASN A 491 -16.28 -12.48 10.60
C ASN A 491 -17.55 -12.47 11.48
N ALA A 492 -17.94 -11.32 12.03
CA ALA A 492 -19.15 -11.25 12.83
C ALA A 492 -20.36 -11.54 11.91
N PRO A 493 -21.30 -12.41 12.31
CA PRO A 493 -22.52 -12.60 11.55
C PRO A 493 -23.20 -11.24 11.42
N ALA A 494 -23.47 -10.83 10.18
CA ALA A 494 -24.14 -9.57 9.91
C ALA A 494 -25.37 -9.49 10.82
N LYS A 495 -25.43 -8.47 11.70
CA LYS A 495 -26.68 -8.15 12.37
C LYS A 495 -27.69 -8.01 11.25
N GLN A 496 -28.72 -8.85 11.25
CA GLN A 496 -29.88 -8.71 10.38
C GLN A 496 -30.53 -7.36 10.74
N ALA A 497 -30.00 -6.28 10.18
CA ALA A 497 -30.82 -5.13 9.87
C ALA A 497 -31.83 -5.66 8.85
N ALA A 498 -33.12 -5.47 9.14
CA ALA A 498 -34.17 -5.74 8.17
C ALA A 498 -33.72 -5.15 6.83
N PRO A 499 -33.75 -5.92 5.73
CA PRO A 499 -33.28 -5.42 4.45
C PRO A 499 -34.06 -4.14 4.14
N ALA A 500 -33.35 -3.02 4.08
CA ALA A 500 -33.85 -1.90 3.33
C ALA A 500 -33.96 -2.41 1.90
N GLU A 501 -35.19 -2.61 1.42
CA GLU A 501 -35.48 -2.99 0.05
C GLU A 501 -34.76 -2.02 -0.88
N THR A 502 -33.60 -2.43 -1.36
CA THR A 502 -32.97 -1.79 -2.52
C THR A 502 -33.75 -2.36 -3.68
N PRO A 503 -34.50 -1.57 -4.47
CA PRO A 503 -35.23 -2.12 -5.60
C PRO A 503 -34.21 -2.78 -6.50
N ALA A 504 -34.30 -4.10 -6.67
CA ALA A 504 -33.53 -4.80 -7.67
C ALA A 504 -33.75 -4.05 -8.99
N GLN A 505 -32.67 -3.56 -9.62
CA GLN A 505 -32.77 -3.05 -10.98
C GLN A 505 -33.19 -4.23 -11.85
N ARG A 506 -34.50 -4.34 -12.08
CA ARG A 506 -35.10 -5.28 -13.01
C ARG A 506 -34.60 -4.89 -14.40
N PHE A 507 -33.75 -5.72 -14.99
CA PHE A 507 -33.29 -5.55 -16.37
C PHE A 507 -34.43 -5.63 -17.40
N LEU A 508 -35.55 -6.25 -17.03
CA LEU A 508 -36.75 -6.41 -17.85
C LEU A 508 -37.96 -5.90 -17.06
N THR A 509 -38.80 -5.10 -17.72
CA THR A 509 -40.05 -4.60 -17.18
C THR A 509 -41.13 -5.70 -17.17
N ASP A 510 -42.20 -5.52 -16.39
CA ASP A 510 -43.33 -6.47 -16.40
C ASP A 510 -44.00 -6.56 -17.79
N THR A 511 -43.87 -5.52 -18.62
CA THR A 511 -44.29 -5.53 -20.02
C THR A 511 -43.41 -6.46 -20.86
N ASP A 512 -42.09 -6.42 -20.68
CA ASP A 512 -41.14 -7.29 -21.39
C ASP A 512 -41.40 -8.77 -21.09
N TYR A 513 -41.76 -9.09 -19.83
CA TYR A 513 -42.13 -10.46 -19.45
C TYR A 513 -43.43 -10.93 -20.12
N LYS A 514 -44.43 -10.05 -20.26
CA LYS A 514 -45.67 -10.38 -20.99
C LYS A 514 -45.41 -10.60 -22.47
N GLU A 515 -44.61 -9.73 -23.10
CA GLU A 515 -44.27 -9.86 -24.52
C GLU A 515 -43.46 -11.12 -24.81
N LEU A 516 -42.51 -11.48 -23.93
CA LEU A 516 -41.77 -12.74 -24.02
C LEU A 516 -42.67 -13.96 -23.83
N ALA A 517 -43.64 -13.91 -22.93
CA ALA A 517 -44.62 -14.98 -22.74
C ALA A 517 -45.55 -15.15 -23.96
N ASP A 518 -46.03 -14.05 -24.54
CA ASP A 518 -46.82 -14.07 -25.77
C ASP A 518 -46.02 -14.59 -26.96
N LEU A 519 -44.74 -14.20 -27.07
CA LEU A 519 -43.83 -14.73 -28.08
C LEU A 519 -43.63 -16.24 -27.91
N ALA A 520 -43.40 -16.71 -26.67
CA ALA A 520 -43.25 -18.13 -26.37
C ALA A 520 -44.52 -18.93 -26.73
N ASN A 521 -45.71 -18.40 -26.43
CA ASN A 521 -46.99 -19.03 -26.78
C ASN A 521 -47.21 -19.10 -28.31
N ARG A 522 -46.83 -18.06 -29.05
CA ARG A 522 -46.88 -18.07 -30.53
C ARG A 522 -45.88 -19.05 -31.14
N VAL A 523 -44.67 -19.13 -30.59
CA VAL A 523 -43.64 -20.10 -31.01
C VAL A 523 -44.10 -21.52 -30.73
N ALA A 524 -44.75 -21.78 -29.58
CA ALA A 524 -45.32 -23.08 -29.26
C ALA A 524 -46.44 -23.49 -30.23
N ALA A 525 -47.30 -22.55 -30.65
CA ALA A 525 -48.34 -22.79 -31.65
C ALA A 525 -47.78 -23.14 -33.04
N LEU A 526 -46.56 -22.69 -33.36
CA LEU A 526 -45.87 -23.01 -34.60
C LEU A 526 -45.10 -24.35 -34.58
N GLN A 527 -45.13 -25.09 -33.47
CA GLN A 527 -44.44 -26.38 -33.28
C GLN A 527 -42.95 -26.35 -33.65
N LEU A 528 -42.27 -25.22 -33.37
CA LEU A 528 -40.85 -25.08 -33.67
C LEU A 528 -40.01 -25.72 -32.56
N ASN A 529 -39.04 -26.56 -32.94
CA ASN A 529 -38.13 -27.19 -31.98
C ASN A 529 -37.15 -26.17 -31.34
N GLU A 530 -36.75 -25.16 -32.11
CA GLU A 530 -35.88 -24.08 -31.67
C GLU A 530 -36.20 -22.79 -32.43
N PHE A 531 -36.22 -21.67 -31.72
CA PHE A 531 -36.41 -20.34 -32.28
C PHE A 531 -35.39 -19.38 -31.68
N THR A 532 -34.57 -18.75 -32.53
CA THR A 532 -33.49 -17.86 -32.09
C THR A 532 -33.63 -16.49 -32.74
N ILE A 533 -33.60 -15.43 -31.94
CA ILE A 533 -33.49 -14.04 -32.39
C ILE A 533 -32.10 -13.52 -32.01
N ARG A 534 -31.42 -12.87 -32.97
CA ARG A 534 -30.16 -12.15 -32.72
C ARG A 534 -30.30 -10.69 -33.11
N ARG A 535 -29.91 -9.79 -32.21
CA ARG A 535 -29.79 -8.36 -32.50
C ARG A 535 -28.60 -7.78 -31.73
N HIS A 536 -27.63 -7.24 -32.46
CA HIS A 536 -26.36 -6.72 -31.93
C HIS A 536 -25.64 -7.72 -31.02
N ASP A 537 -25.51 -7.42 -29.73
CA ASP A 537 -24.85 -8.21 -28.68
C ASP A 537 -25.79 -9.18 -27.96
N LEU A 538 -27.09 -9.15 -28.26
CA LEU A 538 -28.09 -10.02 -27.60
C LEU A 538 -28.52 -11.17 -28.52
N THR A 539 -28.38 -12.40 -28.00
CA THR A 539 -28.94 -13.63 -28.58
C THR A 539 -29.98 -14.21 -27.63
N LEU A 540 -31.21 -14.39 -28.10
CA LEU A 540 -32.30 -15.00 -27.35
C LEU A 540 -32.72 -16.30 -28.05
N SER A 541 -32.68 -17.44 -27.35
CA SER A 541 -32.98 -18.78 -27.91
C SER A 541 -34.05 -19.47 -27.08
N LEU A 542 -35.12 -19.94 -27.74
CA LEU A 542 -36.25 -20.68 -27.16
C LEU A 542 -36.24 -22.11 -27.72
N LYS A 543 -36.22 -23.13 -26.87
CA LYS A 543 -36.26 -24.56 -27.27
C LYS A 543 -37.49 -25.25 -26.69
N GLY A 544 -38.22 -26.00 -27.50
CA GLY A 544 -39.39 -26.76 -27.07
C GLY A 544 -39.00 -28.00 -26.25
N ALA A 545 -39.60 -28.18 -25.06
CA ALA A 545 -39.37 -29.33 -24.20
C ALA A 545 -40.33 -30.49 -24.54
N GLY A 546 -39.80 -31.64 -24.96
CA GLY A 546 -40.56 -32.89 -25.07
C GLY A 546 -40.96 -33.43 -23.69
N VAL A 547 -42.20 -33.92 -23.58
CA VAL A 547 -42.83 -34.39 -22.34
C VAL A 547 -42.25 -35.73 -21.88
N ALA A 548 -41.84 -35.83 -20.60
CA ALA A 548 -41.85 -37.08 -19.84
C ALA A 548 -42.13 -36.80 -18.35
N ALA A 549 -43.20 -37.41 -17.84
CA ALA A 549 -43.68 -37.27 -16.47
C ALA A 549 -43.13 -38.37 -15.54
N SER A 550 -42.90 -38.03 -14.27
CA SER A 550 -42.99 -38.97 -13.15
C SER A 550 -43.21 -38.22 -11.84
N THR A 551 -44.14 -38.73 -11.05
CA THR A 551 -44.79 -38.20 -9.85
C THR A 551 -44.20 -38.79 -8.57
N SER A 552 -44.14 -37.99 -7.49
CA SER A 552 -44.68 -38.35 -6.16
C SER A 552 -44.51 -37.19 -5.17
N ALA A 553 -45.58 -36.87 -4.46
CA ALA A 553 -45.72 -35.78 -3.51
C ALA A 553 -45.67 -36.29 -2.06
N GLU A 554 -45.34 -35.40 -1.12
CA GLU A 554 -45.96 -35.42 0.22
C GLU A 554 -46.08 -34.00 0.80
N VAL A 555 -47.12 -33.80 1.62
CA VAL A 555 -47.83 -32.54 1.91
C VAL A 555 -47.84 -32.24 3.42
N ILE A 556 -48.27 -31.01 3.79
CA ILE A 556 -49.09 -30.59 4.97
C ILE A 556 -48.30 -29.72 6.02
N PRO A 557 -48.87 -28.71 6.72
CA PRO A 557 -50.16 -27.96 6.59
C PRO A 557 -50.03 -26.41 6.54
N ALA A 558 -51.16 -25.78 6.24
CA ALA A 558 -51.45 -24.35 6.41
C ALA A 558 -51.79 -23.94 7.87
N LEU A 559 -51.44 -22.71 8.22
CA LEU A 559 -51.81 -21.99 9.45
C LEU A 559 -53.26 -21.47 9.42
N PRO A 560 -53.96 -21.39 10.57
CA PRO A 560 -55.24 -20.73 10.68
C PRO A 560 -55.10 -19.20 10.82
N SER A 561 -56.15 -18.50 10.36
CA SER A 561 -56.30 -17.04 10.42
C SER A 561 -57.20 -16.60 11.58
N ALA A 562 -56.99 -15.34 12.00
CA ALA A 562 -57.85 -14.41 12.74
C ALA A 562 -57.83 -14.46 14.28
N ALA A 563 -57.37 -13.37 14.90
CA ALA A 563 -58.25 -12.36 15.49
C ALA A 563 -57.45 -11.22 16.15
N ALA A 564 -57.94 -9.99 15.98
CA ALA A 564 -57.40 -8.77 16.54
C ALA A 564 -57.73 -8.63 18.04
N LEU A 565 -56.76 -8.19 18.84
CA LEU A 565 -56.98 -7.48 20.11
C LEU A 565 -55.92 -6.37 20.23
N ALA A 566 -56.40 -5.14 20.36
CA ALA A 566 -55.61 -3.95 20.62
C ALA A 566 -55.04 -3.97 22.05
N SER A 567 -53.77 -3.59 22.22
CA SER A 567 -53.24 -3.07 23.49
C SER A 567 -51.82 -2.50 23.33
N ALA A 568 -51.71 -1.19 23.57
CA ALA A 568 -50.58 -0.41 24.09
C ALA A 568 -49.16 -0.62 23.52
N ALA A 569 -48.70 0.38 22.76
CA ALA A 569 -47.30 0.59 22.43
C ALA A 569 -46.46 1.00 23.67
N PRO A 570 -45.32 0.35 23.95
CA PRO A 570 -44.24 0.98 24.70
C PRO A 570 -43.48 1.89 23.72
N LYS A 571 -43.68 3.21 23.88
CA LYS A 571 -42.77 4.21 23.32
C LYS A 571 -41.37 3.95 23.88
N THR A 572 -40.49 3.36 23.07
CA THR A 572 -39.06 3.38 23.36
C THR A 572 -38.51 4.67 22.77
N GLU A 573 -38.08 5.54 23.68
CA GLU A 573 -37.57 6.88 23.43
C GLU A 573 -36.48 6.87 22.37
N ALA A 574 -36.74 7.57 21.27
CA ALA A 574 -35.69 8.07 20.42
C ALA A 574 -34.76 8.92 21.30
N LYS A 575 -33.53 8.44 21.52
CA LYS A 575 -32.45 9.30 22.00
C LYS A 575 -32.40 10.48 21.05
N PRO A 576 -32.61 11.73 21.52
CA PRO A 576 -32.74 12.87 20.62
C PRO A 576 -31.55 12.92 19.69
N ALA A 577 -31.82 13.08 18.39
CA ALA A 577 -30.87 13.71 17.50
C ALA A 577 -30.30 14.90 18.26
N ALA A 578 -28.97 14.96 18.41
CA ALA A 578 -28.33 16.11 19.00
C ALA A 578 -28.95 17.34 18.34
N ALA A 579 -29.56 18.19 19.17
CA ALA A 579 -30.21 19.40 18.70
C ALA A 579 -29.25 20.12 17.75
N ALA A 580 -29.78 20.59 16.61
CA ALA A 580 -29.07 21.57 15.80
C ALA A 580 -28.48 22.62 16.78
N PRO A 581 -27.17 22.93 16.72
CA PRO A 581 -26.59 23.89 17.64
C PRO A 581 -27.43 25.15 17.63
N ALA A 582 -27.73 25.68 18.83
CA ALA A 582 -28.41 26.96 18.99
C ALA A 582 -27.79 27.97 18.01
N ALA A 583 -28.63 28.67 17.25
CA ALA A 583 -28.21 29.64 16.24
C ALA A 583 -27.08 30.51 16.81
N VAL A 584 -25.87 30.25 16.34
CA VAL A 584 -24.69 30.91 16.87
C VAL A 584 -24.68 32.30 16.29
N SER A 585 -24.98 33.32 17.11
CA SER A 585 -24.99 34.71 16.66
C SER A 585 -23.54 35.18 16.44
N GLY A 586 -23.04 35.02 15.21
CA GLY A 586 -21.69 35.43 14.82
C GLY A 586 -21.31 34.79 13.48
N LYS A 587 -20.24 35.29 12.84
CA LYS A 587 -19.68 34.62 11.66
C LYS A 587 -18.98 33.35 12.14
N THR A 588 -19.18 32.23 11.46
CA THR A 588 -18.54 30.95 11.82
C THR A 588 -17.47 30.59 10.81
N ILE A 589 -16.49 29.81 11.28
CA ILE A 589 -15.60 29.05 10.42
C ILE A 589 -16.06 27.60 10.53
N ASP A 590 -16.44 27.01 9.39
CA ASP A 590 -17.08 25.70 9.34
C ASP A 590 -16.10 24.62 8.85
N ALA A 591 -16.39 23.36 9.17
CA ALA A 591 -15.61 22.22 8.74
C ALA A 591 -15.72 22.03 7.22
N PRO A 592 -14.61 22.02 6.47
CA PRO A 592 -14.66 21.89 5.01
C PRO A 592 -14.94 20.44 4.54
N LEU A 593 -14.71 19.47 5.42
CA LEU A 593 -14.72 18.02 5.15
C LEU A 593 -15.21 17.27 6.39
N ASN A 594 -15.65 16.04 6.21
CA ASN A 594 -15.86 15.11 7.33
C ASN A 594 -14.48 14.73 7.89
N GLY A 595 -14.30 14.79 9.21
CA GLY A 595 -13.01 14.50 9.84
C GLY A 595 -13.01 14.61 11.36
N THR A 596 -11.84 14.76 11.96
CA THR A 596 -11.66 14.96 13.40
C THR A 596 -11.03 16.32 13.65
N PHE A 597 -11.65 17.11 14.54
CA PHE A 597 -11.22 18.47 14.87
C PHE A 597 -10.12 18.47 15.93
N TYR A 598 -9.06 19.25 15.69
CA TYR A 598 -7.94 19.44 16.61
C TYR A 598 -7.60 20.92 16.78
N ARG A 599 -7.34 21.31 18.03
CA ARG A 599 -6.91 22.69 18.39
C ARG A 599 -5.40 22.94 18.21
N SER A 600 -4.59 21.89 18.13
CA SER A 600 -3.13 21.96 18.04
C SER A 600 -2.61 21.12 16.87
N ALA A 601 -1.33 21.31 16.51
CA ALA A 601 -0.66 20.57 15.45
C ALA A 601 -0.32 19.11 15.82
N GLY A 602 -0.57 18.72 17.06
CA GLY A 602 -0.25 17.39 17.59
C GLY A 602 -0.17 17.39 19.13
N PRO A 603 0.00 16.21 19.74
CA PRO A 603 0.10 16.07 21.19
C PRO A 603 1.25 16.90 21.78
N GLY A 604 0.98 17.66 22.84
CA GLY A 604 1.97 18.49 23.53
C GLY A 604 2.42 19.75 22.78
N LYS A 605 1.88 20.03 21.58
CA LYS A 605 2.09 21.29 20.86
C LYS A 605 1.09 22.36 21.31
N PRO A 606 1.46 23.65 21.28
CA PRO A 606 0.53 24.74 21.58
C PRO A 606 -0.64 24.74 20.59
N ASN A 607 -1.78 25.26 21.06
CA ASN A 607 -2.93 25.49 20.20
C ASN A 607 -2.61 26.54 19.14
N PHE A 608 -3.25 26.44 17.97
CA PHE A 608 -3.11 27.43 16.90
C PHE A 608 -3.64 28.81 17.32
N ALA A 609 -4.79 28.83 17.99
CA ALA A 609 -5.38 30.03 18.56
C ALA A 609 -6.13 29.71 19.85
N GLU A 610 -6.17 30.69 20.75
CA GLU A 610 -7.00 30.68 21.96
C GLU A 610 -8.24 31.55 21.77
N GLU A 611 -9.27 31.30 22.58
CA GLU A 611 -10.44 32.18 22.63
C GLU A 611 -10.01 33.60 23.06
N GLY A 612 -10.50 34.61 22.36
CA GLY A 612 -10.10 36.00 22.49
C GLY A 612 -8.91 36.43 21.61
N ALA A 613 -8.21 35.51 20.95
CA ALA A 613 -7.06 35.84 20.11
C ALA A 613 -7.47 36.50 18.79
N SER A 614 -6.78 37.59 18.42
CA SER A 614 -6.87 38.19 17.09
C SER A 614 -5.96 37.45 16.12
N VAL A 615 -6.52 36.97 15.01
CA VAL A 615 -5.83 36.22 13.96
C VAL A 615 -5.95 36.95 12.64
N LYS A 616 -4.87 36.97 11.87
CA LYS A 616 -4.86 37.63 10.56
C LYS A 616 -5.40 36.72 9.49
N LYS A 617 -5.94 37.31 8.41
CA LYS A 617 -6.34 36.58 7.22
C LYS A 617 -5.22 35.64 6.74
N GLY A 618 -5.54 34.36 6.60
CA GLY A 618 -4.62 33.33 6.13
C GLY A 618 -3.79 32.64 7.24
N GLU A 619 -3.91 33.08 8.48
CA GLU A 619 -3.31 32.41 9.65
C GLU A 619 -4.12 31.17 10.04
N ALA A 620 -3.44 30.10 10.45
CA ALA A 620 -4.10 28.85 10.84
C ALA A 620 -4.74 28.99 12.23
N VAL A 621 -6.00 28.57 12.36
CA VAL A 621 -6.79 28.67 13.61
C VAL A 621 -7.06 27.32 14.26
N CYS A 622 -7.12 26.25 13.47
CA CYS A 622 -7.31 24.87 13.91
C CYS A 622 -6.94 23.88 12.79
N ILE A 623 -7.05 22.58 13.08
CA ILE A 623 -6.88 21.52 12.09
C ILE A 623 -8.11 20.62 12.07
N VAL A 624 -8.49 20.18 10.87
CA VAL A 624 -9.36 19.03 10.67
C VAL A 624 -8.54 17.90 10.05
N GLU A 625 -8.34 16.82 10.80
CA GLU A 625 -7.77 15.59 10.26
C GLU A 625 -8.84 14.91 9.41
N ALA A 626 -8.59 14.81 8.10
CA ALA A 626 -9.44 14.09 7.18
C ALA A 626 -8.55 13.25 6.26
N MET A 627 -8.98 12.01 5.98
CA MET A 627 -8.24 11.10 5.10
C MET A 627 -6.78 10.84 5.57
N LYS A 628 -6.54 10.84 6.90
CA LYS A 628 -5.22 10.69 7.55
C LYS A 628 -4.23 11.81 7.25
N LEU A 629 -4.70 12.96 6.74
CA LEU A 629 -3.90 14.17 6.57
C LEU A 629 -4.49 15.30 7.39
N PHE A 630 -3.62 16.18 7.86
CA PHE A 630 -3.99 17.32 8.67
C PHE A 630 -4.27 18.55 7.79
N ASN A 631 -5.52 18.99 7.75
CA ASN A 631 -5.94 20.17 7.01
C ASN A 631 -5.97 21.39 7.92
N GLN A 632 -5.03 22.32 7.74
CA GLN A 632 -5.06 23.60 8.46
C GLN A 632 -6.24 24.45 7.98
N ILE A 633 -7.11 24.80 8.91
CA ILE A 633 -8.20 25.75 8.66
C ILE A 633 -7.66 27.14 8.93
N LYS A 634 -7.80 28.03 7.95
CA LYS A 634 -7.25 29.39 8.00
C LYS A 634 -8.34 30.42 8.21
N ALA A 635 -8.01 31.51 8.89
CA ALA A 635 -8.90 32.64 9.06
C ALA A 635 -9.23 33.27 7.67
N PRO A 636 -10.52 33.39 7.28
CA PRO A 636 -10.91 33.91 5.97
C PRO A 636 -10.73 35.44 5.84
N ALA A 637 -10.68 36.14 6.97
CA ALA A 637 -10.42 37.56 7.10
C ALA A 637 -9.66 37.81 8.42
N ASP A 638 -9.21 39.05 8.64
CA ASP A 638 -8.75 39.46 9.97
C ASP A 638 -9.95 39.36 10.91
N CYS A 639 -9.84 38.53 11.94
CA CYS A 639 -10.94 38.26 12.86
C CYS A 639 -10.43 37.95 14.26
N LYS A 640 -11.32 37.99 15.23
CA LYS A 640 -11.03 37.54 16.60
C LYS A 640 -11.78 36.25 16.89
N VAL A 641 -11.06 35.26 17.41
CA VAL A 641 -11.68 33.98 17.84
C VAL A 641 -12.53 34.26 19.06
N VAL A 642 -13.85 34.09 18.93
CA VAL A 642 -14.78 34.32 20.03
C VAL A 642 -14.92 33.04 20.86
N LYS A 643 -15.17 31.91 20.20
CA LYS A 643 -15.44 30.63 20.88
C LYS A 643 -15.24 29.43 19.97
N PHE A 644 -14.68 28.33 20.48
CA PHE A 644 -14.69 27.04 19.79
C PHE A 644 -15.99 26.27 20.05
N LEU A 645 -16.57 25.72 19.00
CA LEU A 645 -17.84 24.99 19.03
C LEU A 645 -17.65 23.47 18.99
N ALA A 646 -16.49 22.99 18.51
CA ALA A 646 -16.08 21.58 18.54
C ALA A 646 -15.01 21.34 19.62
N ALA A 647 -15.09 20.21 20.31
CA ALA A 647 -14.10 19.78 21.29
C ALA A 647 -12.87 19.14 20.61
N HIS A 648 -11.69 19.28 21.22
CA HIS A 648 -10.46 18.66 20.71
C HIS A 648 -10.63 17.13 20.63
N GLY A 649 -10.42 16.56 19.45
CA GLY A 649 -10.65 15.14 19.15
C GLY A 649 -12.08 14.78 18.76
N GLU A 650 -12.98 15.76 18.61
CA GLU A 650 -14.38 15.53 18.21
C GLU A 650 -14.48 15.24 16.71
N ALA A 651 -15.34 14.28 16.35
CA ALA A 651 -15.70 14.03 14.95
C ALA A 651 -16.63 15.13 14.44
N VAL A 652 -16.28 15.71 13.29
CA VAL A 652 -17.01 16.81 12.65
C VAL A 652 -17.45 16.45 11.24
N THR A 653 -18.59 17.00 10.83
CA THR A 653 -19.15 16.80 9.48
C THR A 653 -18.96 18.05 8.62
N LYS A 654 -18.88 17.87 7.30
CA LYS A 654 -18.77 18.99 6.36
C LYS A 654 -19.91 19.99 6.56
N GLY A 655 -19.55 21.26 6.72
CA GLY A 655 -20.48 22.37 7.00
C GLY A 655 -20.81 22.57 8.48
N GLN A 656 -20.29 21.73 9.39
CA GLN A 656 -20.46 21.93 10.83
C GLN A 656 -19.64 23.13 11.31
N PRO A 657 -20.24 24.12 12.01
CA PRO A 657 -19.50 25.22 12.62
C PRO A 657 -18.44 24.73 13.62
N LEU A 658 -17.18 25.14 13.42
CA LEU A 658 -16.05 24.76 14.28
C LEU A 658 -15.75 25.82 15.34
N LEU A 659 -15.82 27.09 14.96
CA LEU A 659 -15.61 28.22 15.85
C LEU A 659 -16.37 29.47 15.38
N VAL A 660 -16.62 30.37 16.32
CA VAL A 660 -17.20 31.69 16.12
C VAL A 660 -16.10 32.72 16.03
N VAL A 661 -16.22 33.63 15.07
CA VAL A 661 -15.31 34.75 14.87
C VAL A 661 -16.08 36.07 14.75
N GLU A 662 -15.46 37.16 15.20
CA GLU A 662 -15.95 38.54 15.05
C GLU A 662 -15.05 39.38 14.14
#